data_AF-A0A244E3L8-F1
#
_entry.id   AF-A0A244E3L8-F1
#
_cell.length_a   1.000
_cell.length_b   1.000
_cell.length_c   1.000
_cell.angle_alpha   90.00
_cell.angle_beta   90.00
_cell.angle_gamma   90.00
#
_symmetry.space_group_name_H-M   'P 1'
#
loop_
_entity.id
_entity.type
_entity.pdbx_description
1 polymer ?
#
loop_
_entity_poly.entity_id
_entity_poly.type
_entity_poly.pdbx_seq_one_letter_code
_entity_poly.pdbx_strand_id
1 'polypeptide(L)'
;MSEPTSNMLLDGSQALARASAQSRAWVQRLAQTATSVATEERLLLEATRRAENLARKVASSAGRRNSAGVFGPSQAGKSYLVSVLGKSEDKPLIADFAGTPKNFIQELNPPGGKEATGLVTRFTIEKGTSDTTHPVELRLLTETDIVKVIGNSFFSDFDQNNRKLALPGEDQIRAMIERLESMARQSAPHLDEIVMFDIGEYFRDNFAVPIEPMARTGYWDALTRFGHRLPLAQRAELYSVLWGLSKDLTDVFLLLTRALESLGHAPTGRAALDCLIPRTQSIIDVDIIKLRLGTPEDEKDLISVVPERADGGDAPPVKVPRATLTALVAEIKVVMANQPWPFFTHTDLLDFPGARAREKMVELPQDPEERTFSVRNMLLRGKIAYLFQRYTEERELTCMLLCMPPSNQEVKDLTSLVGKWVAQTHGASPETRAQLPCALFFVLTKFDMELLAKPGDTPESWAGRIDARLDASMYQLYKQQEWLQNWSGKAFANTYFLRNPEYELDAVFQYGPTDADNKRRETGIAAQAEARIAANRQGVVESELCRKHFNDPAAAWDCAMQLNDGGVRHLVDNLERVLSPMLKTRQLAGRLVDQARHLDTRMRRFYQADDDSSRKEKEEGLMNLRRRLFRATSEREFVNFMQLLARIKVLEADVRGAFLNVASLKIEAAPAVEEAAAAPAAEADPWDDPWAEPTAASGTAAAPPPPRRARDRFDHFATQVLNLWTEKVRGLSSQAETLSALGMDAQLVGDLGNELVIGAHRRQLTERIADRVRTQVAAANLRWDEVTDRSAGIATVMVNDYVAYLGFSESPSAERPAVPEAPKPRQRGVFEPLPLPARGQMPAVSQTQVSMERDYFLDWGVALKQLGLDNVSFSGGREIGEADNRDLGEILQGLAPALQVKAG
;
A
#
# COMPACT_ATOMS: atom_id res chain seq x y z
N MET A 1 9.63 -17.18 27.35
CA MET A 1 8.27 -17.75 27.27
C MET A 1 7.47 -16.81 26.39
N SER A 2 7.20 -17.19 25.13
CA SER A 2 6.38 -16.37 24.24
C SER A 2 4.98 -16.26 24.85
N GLU A 3 4.47 -15.03 24.98
CA GLU A 3 3.13 -14.81 25.50
C GLU A 3 2.10 -15.58 24.64
N PRO A 4 1.08 -16.22 25.23
CA PRO A 4 0.07 -16.99 24.48
C PRO A 4 -0.57 -16.21 23.31
N THR A 5 -0.62 -14.88 23.40
CA THR A 5 -1.11 -13.99 22.35
C THR A 5 -0.18 -13.86 21.14
N SER A 6 1.15 -13.98 21.33
CA SER A 6 2.12 -13.97 20.23
C SER A 6 2.03 -15.27 19.40
N ASN A 7 1.82 -16.41 20.07
CA ASN A 7 1.57 -17.68 19.38
C ASN A 7 0.26 -17.63 18.58
N MET A 8 -0.83 -17.07 19.13
CA MET A 8 -2.08 -16.89 18.38
C MET A 8 -1.92 -16.01 17.13
N LEU A 9 -1.10 -14.94 17.21
CA LEU A 9 -0.78 -14.12 16.04
C LEU A 9 0.01 -14.90 14.99
N LEU A 10 0.99 -15.69 15.41
CA LEU A 10 1.78 -16.53 14.51
C LEU A 10 0.89 -17.60 13.85
N ASP A 11 0.07 -18.29 14.62
CA ASP A 11 -0.86 -19.31 14.12
C ASP A 11 -1.89 -18.72 13.16
N GLY A 12 -2.47 -17.57 13.52
CA GLY A 12 -3.42 -16.84 12.68
C GLY A 12 -2.80 -16.34 11.38
N SER A 13 -1.58 -15.80 11.43
CA SER A 13 -0.87 -15.35 10.24
C SER A 13 -0.48 -16.51 9.33
N GLN A 14 0.02 -17.62 9.88
CA GLN A 14 0.29 -18.83 9.10
C GLN A 14 -1.00 -19.42 8.49
N ALA A 15 -2.11 -19.40 9.21
CA ALA A 15 -3.41 -19.85 8.70
C ALA A 15 -3.88 -18.97 7.53
N LEU A 16 -3.79 -17.63 7.65
CA LEU A 16 -4.13 -16.72 6.56
C LEU A 16 -3.23 -16.94 5.33
N ALA A 17 -1.92 -17.14 5.53
CA ALA A 17 -0.99 -17.41 4.43
C ALA A 17 -1.36 -18.71 3.69
N ARG A 18 -1.58 -19.82 4.42
CA ARG A 18 -1.98 -21.10 3.83
C ARG A 18 -3.32 -21.01 3.10
N ALA A 19 -4.33 -20.44 3.74
CA ALA A 19 -5.66 -20.27 3.14
C ALA A 19 -5.63 -19.34 1.92
N SER A 20 -4.77 -18.33 1.90
CA SER A 20 -4.57 -17.45 0.74
C SER A 20 -3.93 -18.21 -0.43
N ALA A 21 -2.92 -19.04 -0.18
CA ALA A 21 -2.32 -19.89 -1.20
C ALA A 21 -3.34 -20.91 -1.77
N GLN A 22 -4.11 -21.57 -0.90
CA GLN A 22 -5.17 -22.50 -1.32
C GLN A 22 -6.28 -21.80 -2.11
N SER A 23 -6.73 -20.61 -1.65
CA SER A 23 -7.70 -19.77 -2.37
C SER A 23 -7.20 -19.44 -3.79
N ARG A 24 -5.93 -19.11 -3.93
CA ARG A 24 -5.34 -18.78 -5.24
C ARG A 24 -5.32 -19.98 -6.18
N ALA A 25 -4.92 -21.15 -5.68
CA ALA A 25 -4.96 -22.38 -6.45
C ALA A 25 -6.38 -22.76 -6.87
N TRP A 26 -7.35 -22.60 -5.97
CA TRP A 26 -8.78 -22.80 -6.24
C TRP A 26 -9.27 -21.85 -7.36
N VAL A 27 -8.93 -20.57 -7.28
CA VAL A 27 -9.29 -19.56 -8.29
C VAL A 27 -8.68 -19.88 -9.66
N GLN A 28 -7.37 -20.17 -9.72
CA GLN A 28 -6.68 -20.49 -10.97
C GLN A 28 -7.25 -21.75 -11.65
N ARG A 29 -7.62 -22.75 -10.85
CA ARG A 29 -8.21 -24.00 -11.33
C ARG A 29 -9.61 -23.76 -11.88
N LEU A 30 -10.46 -23.05 -11.13
CA LEU A 30 -11.86 -22.85 -11.50
C LEU A 30 -12.10 -21.74 -12.52
N ALA A 31 -11.20 -20.78 -12.68
CA ALA A 31 -11.29 -19.79 -13.75
C ALA A 31 -11.33 -20.43 -15.15
N GLN A 32 -10.89 -21.69 -15.28
CA GLN A 32 -10.94 -22.44 -16.54
C GLN A 32 -12.33 -23.04 -16.83
N THR A 33 -13.10 -23.36 -15.78
CA THR A 33 -14.38 -24.08 -15.88
C THR A 33 -15.57 -23.21 -15.52
N ALA A 34 -15.49 -22.45 -14.43
CA ALA A 34 -16.51 -21.54 -13.92
C ALA A 34 -16.32 -20.11 -14.44
N THR A 35 -17.30 -19.64 -15.22
CA THR A 35 -17.27 -18.34 -15.90
C THR A 35 -17.35 -17.18 -14.89
N SER A 36 -18.12 -17.39 -13.82
CA SER A 36 -18.22 -16.47 -12.67
C SER A 36 -16.88 -16.23 -11.96
N VAL A 37 -16.04 -17.27 -11.83
CA VAL A 37 -14.68 -17.15 -11.25
C VAL A 37 -13.73 -16.52 -12.28
N ALA A 38 -13.81 -16.91 -13.55
CA ALA A 38 -12.95 -16.41 -14.62
C ALA A 38 -13.02 -14.88 -14.80
N THR A 39 -14.23 -14.33 -14.72
CA THR A 39 -14.48 -12.87 -14.85
C THR A 39 -13.83 -12.06 -13.72
N GLU A 40 -13.51 -12.71 -12.61
CA GLU A 40 -12.99 -12.06 -11.41
C GLU A 40 -11.58 -12.53 -11.04
N GLU A 41 -11.01 -13.41 -11.85
CA GLU A 41 -9.76 -14.10 -11.58
C GLU A 41 -8.69 -13.11 -11.13
N ARG A 42 -8.44 -12.05 -11.91
CA ARG A 42 -7.42 -11.06 -11.57
C ARG A 42 -7.60 -10.46 -10.17
N LEU A 43 -8.81 -10.02 -9.83
CA LEU A 43 -9.11 -9.37 -8.54
C LEU A 43 -9.02 -10.34 -7.37
N LEU A 44 -9.37 -11.61 -7.60
CA LEU A 44 -9.25 -12.67 -6.62
C LEU A 44 -7.77 -13.03 -6.39
N LEU A 45 -6.99 -13.18 -7.45
CA LEU A 45 -5.56 -13.45 -7.36
C LEU A 45 -4.84 -12.31 -6.63
N GLU A 46 -5.12 -11.05 -6.97
CA GLU A 46 -4.55 -9.90 -6.24
C GLU A 46 -4.94 -9.90 -4.75
N ALA A 47 -6.20 -10.20 -4.42
CA ALA A 47 -6.65 -10.27 -3.03
C ALA A 47 -5.92 -11.38 -2.24
N THR A 48 -5.75 -12.56 -2.83
CA THR A 48 -5.01 -13.67 -2.21
C THR A 48 -3.53 -13.33 -2.02
N ARG A 49 -2.87 -12.72 -3.00
CA ARG A 49 -1.47 -12.29 -2.91
C ARG A 49 -1.28 -11.23 -1.83
N ARG A 50 -2.17 -10.23 -1.77
CA ARG A 50 -2.14 -9.18 -0.74
C ARG A 50 -2.33 -9.75 0.66
N ALA A 51 -3.27 -10.68 0.82
CA ALA A 51 -3.51 -11.35 2.10
C ALA A 51 -2.31 -12.19 2.56
N GLU A 52 -1.69 -12.96 1.65
CA GLU A 52 -0.49 -13.73 1.98
C GLU A 52 0.71 -12.83 2.28
N ASN A 53 0.92 -11.76 1.52
CA ASN A 53 2.01 -10.80 1.76
C ASN A 53 1.89 -10.18 3.16
N LEU A 54 0.69 -9.70 3.53
CA LEU A 54 0.43 -9.18 4.87
C LEU A 54 0.69 -10.26 5.93
N ALA A 55 0.21 -11.48 5.73
CA ALA A 55 0.39 -12.58 6.65
C ALA A 55 1.87 -12.89 6.90
N ARG A 56 2.70 -12.93 5.86
CA ARG A 56 4.16 -13.12 5.97
C ARG A 56 4.83 -11.98 6.75
N LYS A 57 4.45 -10.73 6.49
CA LYS A 57 4.95 -9.56 7.24
C LYS A 57 4.55 -9.62 8.72
N VAL A 58 3.30 -9.97 9.03
CA VAL A 58 2.80 -10.14 10.41
C VAL A 58 3.55 -11.28 11.13
N ALA A 59 3.72 -12.42 10.49
CA ALA A 59 4.45 -13.57 11.06
C ALA A 59 5.91 -13.19 11.39
N SER A 60 6.60 -12.50 10.47
CA SER A 60 7.96 -12.02 10.70
C SER A 60 8.04 -10.97 11.84
N SER A 61 7.01 -10.15 12.00
CA SER A 61 6.95 -9.09 13.00
C SER A 61 6.57 -9.61 14.40
N ALA A 62 5.73 -10.65 14.47
CA ALA A 62 5.23 -11.22 15.72
C ALA A 62 6.32 -11.80 16.63
N GLY A 63 7.42 -12.29 16.03
CA GLY A 63 8.60 -12.78 16.77
C GLY A 63 9.59 -11.70 17.20
N ARG A 64 9.39 -10.44 16.78
CA ARG A 64 10.29 -9.31 17.09
C ARG A 64 9.71 -8.44 18.18
N ARG A 65 10.57 -7.85 19.01
CA ARG A 65 10.19 -6.97 20.12
C ARG A 65 9.50 -5.69 19.63
N ASN A 66 8.84 -5.00 20.56
CA ASN A 66 8.29 -3.67 20.30
C ASN A 66 9.43 -2.71 20.03
N SER A 67 9.18 -1.62 19.30
CA SER A 67 10.20 -0.60 19.10
C SER A 67 9.66 0.82 19.10
N ALA A 68 10.39 1.71 19.77
CA ALA A 68 10.21 3.15 19.70
C ALA A 68 11.23 3.72 18.72
N GLY A 69 10.76 4.34 17.64
CA GLY A 69 11.63 4.97 16.64
C GLY A 69 11.77 6.46 16.84
N VAL A 70 13.01 6.95 16.85
CA VAL A 70 13.35 8.37 16.81
C VAL A 70 13.48 8.79 15.35
N PHE A 71 12.59 9.69 14.91
CA PHE A 71 12.47 10.09 13.51
C PHE A 71 12.22 11.58 13.36
N GLY A 72 12.50 12.15 12.18
CA GLY A 72 12.22 13.55 11.88
C GLY A 72 13.45 14.35 11.43
N PRO A 73 13.25 15.62 11.04
CA PRO A 73 14.29 16.44 10.41
C PRO A 73 15.33 17.00 11.40
N SER A 74 15.08 16.95 12.72
CA SER A 74 16.04 17.48 13.70
C SER A 74 17.18 16.51 13.99
N GLN A 75 18.24 16.44 13.17
CA GLN A 75 19.36 15.52 13.41
C GLN A 75 20.00 15.65 14.80
N ALA A 76 20.38 16.87 15.19
CA ALA A 76 20.96 17.11 16.51
C ALA A 76 19.99 16.74 17.65
N GLY A 77 18.69 17.01 17.47
CA GLY A 77 17.66 16.64 18.43
C GLY A 77 17.49 15.12 18.56
N LYS A 78 17.53 14.39 17.44
CA LYS A 78 17.49 12.92 17.43
C LYS A 78 18.70 12.31 18.15
N SER A 79 19.92 12.73 17.78
CA SER A 79 21.13 12.20 18.41
C SER A 79 21.19 12.50 19.90
N TYR A 80 20.74 13.69 20.32
CA TYR A 80 20.60 14.01 21.74
C TYR A 80 19.57 13.09 22.42
N LEU A 81 18.37 12.94 21.84
CA LEU A 81 17.31 12.10 22.41
C LEU A 81 17.76 10.63 22.53
N VAL A 82 18.40 10.07 21.50
CA VAL A 82 18.96 8.71 21.54
C VAL A 82 20.02 8.58 22.62
N SER A 83 20.90 9.58 22.76
CA SER A 83 21.91 9.63 23.81
C SER A 83 21.28 9.61 25.21
N VAL A 84 20.26 10.44 25.47
CA VAL A 84 19.64 10.45 26.80
C VAL A 84 18.79 9.22 27.07
N LEU A 85 18.05 8.72 26.07
CA LEU A 85 17.30 7.46 26.21
C LEU A 85 18.23 6.25 26.39
N GLY A 86 19.46 6.30 25.87
CA GLY A 86 20.46 5.24 25.98
C GLY A 86 21.37 5.34 27.22
N LYS A 87 21.36 6.45 27.97
CA LYS A 87 22.19 6.66 29.16
C LYS A 87 21.47 6.18 30.42
N SER A 88 22.17 5.43 31.27
CA SER A 88 21.69 5.02 32.59
C SER A 88 22.28 5.93 33.65
N GLU A 89 21.46 6.75 34.30
CA GLU A 89 21.92 7.75 35.28
C GLU A 89 23.03 8.64 34.68
N ASP A 90 24.18 8.78 35.36
CA ASP A 90 25.34 9.53 34.88
C ASP A 90 26.29 8.69 33.99
N LYS A 91 25.94 7.45 33.62
CA LYS A 91 26.80 6.57 32.79
C LYS A 91 26.55 6.77 31.29
N PRO A 92 27.61 6.83 30.46
CA PRO A 92 27.47 6.96 29.01
C PRO A 92 26.82 5.72 28.37
N LEU A 93 26.28 5.89 27.16
CA LEU A 93 25.80 4.80 26.32
C LEU A 93 26.96 3.91 25.87
N ILE A 94 27.09 2.74 26.50
CA ILE A 94 28.08 1.71 26.18
C ILE A 94 27.43 0.61 25.35
N ALA A 95 27.94 0.41 24.14
CA ALA A 95 27.64 -0.70 23.26
C ALA A 95 28.54 -1.90 23.60
N ASP A 96 27.98 -3.09 23.77
CA ASP A 96 28.71 -4.32 24.00
C ASP A 96 28.68 -5.22 22.75
N PHE A 97 29.86 -5.48 22.18
CA PHE A 97 30.04 -6.36 21.03
C PHE A 97 30.72 -7.66 21.49
N ALA A 98 29.91 -8.64 21.90
CA ALA A 98 30.34 -9.94 22.41
C ALA A 98 31.41 -9.85 23.53
N GLY A 99 31.22 -8.94 24.50
CA GLY A 99 32.14 -8.69 25.60
C GLY A 99 33.17 -7.59 25.34
N THR A 100 33.10 -6.90 24.18
CA THR A 100 33.94 -5.75 23.85
C THR A 100 33.15 -4.45 24.03
N PRO A 101 33.26 -3.76 25.19
CA PRO A 101 32.54 -2.52 25.42
C PRO A 101 33.12 -1.36 24.61
N LYS A 102 32.23 -0.54 24.03
CA LYS A 102 32.55 0.64 23.22
C LYS A 102 31.63 1.79 23.56
N ASN A 103 32.18 2.99 23.74
CA ASN A 103 31.38 4.20 23.89
C ASN A 103 30.73 4.55 22.55
N PHE A 104 29.41 4.41 22.44
CA PHE A 104 28.73 4.57 21.15
C PHE A 104 28.94 5.97 20.56
N ILE A 105 28.84 7.01 21.38
CA ILE A 105 28.93 8.41 20.92
C ILE A 105 30.37 8.79 20.56
N GLN A 106 31.35 8.33 21.34
CA GLN A 106 32.74 8.72 21.16
C GLN A 106 33.48 7.86 20.13
N GLU A 107 33.23 6.54 20.10
CA GLU A 107 34.01 5.58 19.32
C GLU A 107 33.32 5.06 18.05
N LEU A 108 31.98 5.14 17.93
CA LEU A 108 31.24 4.49 16.83
C LEU A 108 30.44 5.48 15.98
N ASN A 109 29.70 6.39 16.63
CA ASN A 109 28.89 7.37 15.95
C ASN A 109 29.79 8.32 15.13
N PRO A 110 29.56 8.50 13.82
CA PRO A 110 30.45 9.30 13.00
C PRO A 110 30.49 10.77 13.46
N PRO A 111 31.65 11.44 13.34
CA PRO A 111 31.80 12.83 13.74
C PRO A 111 31.09 13.79 12.77
N GLY A 112 30.40 14.79 13.30
CA GLY A 112 29.87 15.92 12.52
C GLY A 112 28.35 16.11 12.68
N GLY A 113 27.92 17.35 12.92
CA GLY A 113 26.50 17.72 13.04
C GLY A 113 25.69 17.63 11.73
N LYS A 114 26.17 16.89 10.73
CA LYS A 114 25.44 16.55 9.49
C LYS A 114 24.74 15.20 9.69
N GLU A 115 23.76 14.89 8.84
CA GLU A 115 23.03 13.61 8.83
C GLU A 115 23.99 12.45 8.53
N ALA A 116 24.61 11.90 9.57
CA ALA A 116 25.73 10.99 9.46
C ALA A 116 25.33 9.51 9.30
N THR A 117 24.09 9.13 9.63
CA THR A 117 23.66 7.73 9.68
C THR A 117 22.91 7.29 8.42
N GLY A 118 23.30 6.16 7.82
CA GLY A 118 22.77 5.64 6.54
C GLY A 118 21.98 4.35 6.64
N LEU A 119 21.72 3.93 7.87
CA LEU A 119 21.07 2.69 8.27
C LEU A 119 20.30 2.93 9.58
N VAL A 120 19.42 2.01 9.96
CA VAL A 120 18.73 2.05 11.24
C VAL A 120 19.64 1.47 12.33
N THR A 121 19.80 2.17 13.45
CA THR A 121 20.54 1.62 14.61
C THR A 121 19.54 1.15 15.65
N ARG A 122 19.53 -0.15 15.95
CA ARG A 122 18.67 -0.74 16.98
C ARG A 122 19.45 -0.87 18.29
N PHE A 123 19.02 -0.16 19.31
CA PHE A 123 19.53 -0.30 20.67
C PHE A 123 18.64 -1.25 21.46
N THR A 124 19.24 -2.28 22.05
CA THR A 124 18.53 -3.31 22.80
C THR A 124 19.34 -3.78 24.00
N ILE A 125 18.66 -4.35 25.00
CA ILE A 125 19.31 -5.08 26.10
C ILE A 125 19.31 -6.61 25.85
N GLU A 126 18.71 -7.05 24.73
CA GLU A 126 18.70 -8.46 24.36
C GLU A 126 20.11 -8.89 23.99
N LYS A 127 20.57 -9.99 24.61
CA LYS A 127 21.90 -10.51 24.36
C LYS A 127 22.10 -10.78 22.86
N GLY A 128 23.28 -10.41 22.39
CA GLY A 128 23.69 -10.63 21.01
C GLY A 128 24.34 -11.98 20.80
N THR A 129 24.99 -12.10 19.64
CA THR A 129 25.93 -13.17 19.34
C THR A 129 27.03 -13.30 20.40
N SER A 130 27.47 -14.53 20.66
CA SER A 130 28.68 -14.81 21.45
C SER A 130 29.95 -14.91 20.59
N ASP A 131 29.82 -14.77 19.26
CA ASP A 131 30.96 -14.77 18.34
C ASP A 131 31.76 -13.47 18.49
N THR A 132 32.97 -13.60 19.05
CA THR A 132 33.91 -12.48 19.23
C THR A 132 34.62 -12.09 17.94
N THR A 133 34.61 -12.94 16.91
CA THR A 133 35.26 -12.67 15.61
C THR A 133 34.38 -11.83 14.69
N HIS A 134 33.07 -12.09 14.70
CA HIS A 134 32.07 -11.31 13.97
C HIS A 134 30.97 -10.83 14.94
N PRO A 135 31.27 -9.88 15.84
CA PRO A 135 30.35 -9.52 16.90
C PRO A 135 29.26 -8.52 16.46
N VAL A 136 29.34 -7.96 15.25
CA VAL A 136 28.39 -6.96 14.76
C VAL A 136 27.24 -7.64 14.02
N GLU A 137 26.06 -7.71 14.64
CA GLU A 137 24.86 -8.28 14.02
C GLU A 137 24.20 -7.28 13.05
N LEU A 138 23.96 -7.73 11.81
CA LEU A 138 23.46 -6.95 10.69
C LEU A 138 22.14 -7.52 10.17
N ARG A 139 21.24 -6.63 9.76
CA ARG A 139 20.10 -6.95 8.90
C ARG A 139 20.33 -6.35 7.51
N LEU A 140 20.19 -7.16 6.48
CA LEU A 140 20.49 -6.77 5.10
C LEU A 140 19.23 -6.35 4.33
N LEU A 141 19.44 -5.57 3.28
CA LEU A 141 18.46 -5.31 2.24
C LEU A 141 18.36 -6.55 1.33
N THR A 142 17.15 -6.87 0.92
CA THR A 142 16.86 -7.89 -0.10
C THR A 142 17.03 -7.35 -1.51
N GLU A 143 17.04 -8.23 -2.52
CA GLU A 143 17.03 -7.79 -3.93
C GLU A 143 15.83 -6.86 -4.22
N THR A 144 14.65 -7.20 -3.72
CA THR A 144 13.44 -6.40 -3.90
C THR A 144 13.49 -5.07 -3.15
N ASP A 145 14.18 -5.01 -2.01
CA ASP A 145 14.45 -3.73 -1.32
C ASP A 145 15.29 -2.81 -2.21
N ILE A 146 16.33 -3.33 -2.88
CA ILE A 146 17.19 -2.55 -3.78
C ILE A 146 16.37 -2.00 -4.96
N VAL A 147 15.47 -2.81 -5.54
CA VAL A 147 14.56 -2.36 -6.60
C VAL A 147 13.71 -1.17 -6.14
N LYS A 148 13.12 -1.26 -4.94
CA LYS A 148 12.29 -0.20 -4.35
C LYS A 148 13.10 1.05 -4.02
N VAL A 149 14.34 0.90 -3.54
CA VAL A 149 15.28 2.00 -3.29
C VAL A 149 15.60 2.74 -4.58
N ILE A 150 16.01 2.04 -5.63
CA ILE A 150 16.43 2.65 -6.90
C ILE A 150 15.23 3.30 -7.60
N GLY A 151 14.08 2.64 -7.66
CA GLY A 151 12.87 3.25 -8.20
C GLY A 151 12.40 4.47 -7.40
N ASN A 152 12.49 4.43 -6.06
CA ASN A 152 12.20 5.59 -5.22
C ASN A 152 13.11 6.77 -5.57
N SER A 153 14.42 6.53 -5.68
CA SER A 153 15.40 7.52 -6.12
C SER A 153 15.00 8.13 -7.46
N PHE A 154 14.65 7.31 -8.45
CA PHE A 154 14.23 7.79 -9.77
C PHE A 154 12.98 8.67 -9.71
N PHE A 155 11.89 8.21 -9.10
CA PHE A 155 10.63 8.97 -9.11
C PHE A 155 10.62 10.20 -8.18
N SER A 156 11.52 10.25 -7.20
CA SER A 156 11.56 11.33 -6.20
C SER A 156 12.63 12.39 -6.49
N ASP A 157 13.79 11.99 -7.00
CA ASP A 157 14.92 12.89 -7.24
C ASP A 157 14.88 13.54 -8.62
N PHE A 158 14.19 12.98 -9.61
CA PHE A 158 13.93 13.69 -10.87
C PHE A 158 12.67 14.58 -10.78
N ASP A 159 12.69 15.71 -11.49
CA ASP A 159 11.50 16.55 -11.68
C ASP A 159 10.49 15.81 -12.57
N GLN A 160 9.32 15.49 -12.01
CA GLN A 160 8.29 14.70 -12.70
C GLN A 160 7.71 15.41 -13.94
N ASN A 161 7.73 16.75 -13.96
CA ASN A 161 7.16 17.55 -15.05
C ASN A 161 8.20 17.83 -16.14
N ASN A 162 9.48 17.92 -15.78
CA ASN A 162 10.53 18.42 -16.67
C ASN A 162 11.61 17.38 -17.01
N ARG A 163 11.60 16.18 -16.41
CA ARG A 163 12.66 15.17 -16.66
C ARG A 163 12.80 14.84 -18.15
N LYS A 164 14.05 14.76 -18.61
CA LYS A 164 14.38 14.29 -19.97
C LYS A 164 14.46 12.77 -20.06
N LEU A 165 14.80 12.10 -18.96
CA LEU A 165 14.82 10.64 -18.89
C LEU A 165 13.39 10.12 -18.75
N ALA A 166 12.78 9.79 -19.88
CA ALA A 166 11.42 9.26 -19.94
C ALA A 166 11.36 7.78 -19.57
N LEU A 167 10.19 7.35 -19.10
CA LEU A 167 9.88 5.92 -19.02
C LEU A 167 9.78 5.33 -20.43
N PRO A 168 10.10 4.03 -20.60
CA PRO A 168 9.96 3.38 -21.90
C PRO A 168 8.51 3.44 -22.40
N GLY A 169 8.35 3.53 -23.72
CA GLY A 169 7.04 3.54 -24.36
C GLY A 169 6.29 2.22 -24.19
N GLU A 170 4.96 2.24 -24.32
CA GLU A 170 4.11 1.06 -24.08
C GLU A 170 4.52 -0.14 -24.97
N ASP A 171 4.77 0.08 -26.25
CA ASP A 171 5.19 -0.97 -27.20
C ASP A 171 6.56 -1.55 -26.86
N GLN A 172 7.49 -0.71 -26.37
CA GLN A 172 8.80 -1.15 -25.93
C GLN A 172 8.69 -2.07 -24.70
N ILE A 173 7.80 -1.74 -23.76
CA ILE A 173 7.54 -2.57 -22.58
C ILE A 173 6.94 -3.92 -23.00
N ARG A 174 5.94 -3.92 -23.90
CA ARG A 174 5.32 -5.15 -24.42
C ARG A 174 6.34 -6.08 -25.10
N ALA A 175 7.14 -5.53 -26.02
CA ALA A 175 8.18 -6.29 -26.71
C ALA A 175 9.25 -6.86 -25.75
N MET A 176 9.59 -6.11 -24.70
CA MET A 176 10.49 -6.58 -23.65
C MET A 176 9.88 -7.75 -22.86
N ILE A 177 8.61 -7.63 -22.43
CA ILE A 177 7.89 -8.68 -21.70
C ILE A 177 7.86 -9.98 -22.52
N GLU A 178 7.47 -9.91 -23.79
CA GLU A 178 7.38 -11.08 -24.68
C GLU A 178 8.73 -11.81 -24.83
N ARG A 179 9.82 -11.06 -24.98
CA ARG A 179 11.16 -11.63 -25.08
C ARG A 179 11.59 -12.28 -23.77
N LEU A 180 11.43 -11.57 -22.65
CA LEU A 180 11.88 -12.04 -21.33
C LEU A 180 11.10 -13.26 -20.85
N GLU A 181 9.81 -13.36 -21.16
CA GLU A 181 8.99 -14.51 -20.78
C GLU A 181 9.56 -15.83 -21.32
N SER A 182 10.09 -15.84 -22.55
CA SER A 182 10.72 -17.02 -23.15
C SER A 182 11.99 -17.50 -22.44
N MET A 183 12.61 -16.61 -21.66
CA MET A 183 13.84 -16.84 -20.89
C MET A 183 13.56 -17.27 -19.45
N ALA A 184 12.30 -17.25 -19.02
CA ALA A 184 11.92 -17.71 -17.69
C ALA A 184 12.17 -19.22 -17.55
N ARG A 185 12.82 -19.61 -16.46
CA ARG A 185 13.18 -21.00 -16.15
C ARG A 185 12.72 -21.35 -14.74
N GLN A 186 13.65 -21.53 -13.81
CA GLN A 186 13.42 -21.88 -12.41
C GLN A 186 13.37 -20.64 -11.53
N SER A 187 12.56 -20.68 -10.47
CA SER A 187 12.54 -19.60 -9.48
C SER A 187 13.90 -19.45 -8.80
N ALA A 188 14.34 -18.20 -8.60
CA ALA A 188 15.43 -17.92 -7.68
C ALA A 188 14.99 -18.26 -6.24
N PRO A 189 15.86 -18.84 -5.39
CA PRO A 189 15.46 -19.32 -4.06
C PRO A 189 14.90 -18.24 -3.12
N HIS A 190 15.38 -17.00 -3.25
CA HIS A 190 14.95 -15.86 -2.42
C HIS A 190 13.76 -15.10 -3.00
N LEU A 191 13.23 -15.52 -4.17
CA LEU A 191 12.14 -14.84 -4.87
C LEU A 191 10.97 -15.79 -5.11
N ASP A 192 9.76 -15.24 -5.06
CA ASP A 192 8.53 -15.89 -5.46
C ASP A 192 7.52 -14.86 -5.98
N GLU A 193 6.32 -15.30 -6.37
CA GLU A 193 5.30 -14.39 -6.89
C GLU A 193 4.79 -13.38 -5.84
N ILE A 194 4.89 -13.68 -4.54
CA ILE A 194 4.42 -12.78 -3.47
C ILE A 194 5.37 -11.58 -3.32
N VAL A 195 6.67 -11.83 -3.27
CA VAL A 195 7.65 -10.72 -3.19
C VAL A 195 7.69 -9.92 -4.49
N MET A 196 7.44 -10.54 -5.65
CA MET A 196 7.27 -9.82 -6.92
C MET A 196 6.03 -8.94 -6.92
N PHE A 197 4.90 -9.45 -6.41
CA PHE A 197 3.67 -8.68 -6.26
C PHE A 197 3.85 -7.48 -5.32
N ASP A 198 4.62 -7.65 -4.24
CA ASP A 198 4.91 -6.59 -3.26
C ASP A 198 5.70 -5.41 -3.87
N ILE A 199 6.51 -5.64 -4.90
CA ILE A 199 7.12 -4.54 -5.68
C ILE A 199 6.02 -3.67 -6.29
N GLY A 200 5.03 -4.29 -6.96
CA GLY A 200 3.92 -3.56 -7.58
C GLY A 200 3.06 -2.79 -6.58
N GLU A 201 2.77 -3.38 -5.42
CA GLU A 201 2.06 -2.70 -4.32
C GLU A 201 2.83 -1.46 -3.86
N TYR A 202 4.15 -1.58 -3.62
CA TYR A 202 4.97 -0.46 -3.21
C TYR A 202 4.94 0.71 -4.21
N PHE A 203 5.06 0.43 -5.51
CA PHE A 203 5.02 1.49 -6.52
C PHE A 203 3.62 2.09 -6.66
N ARG A 204 2.54 1.30 -6.57
CA ARG A 204 1.17 1.83 -6.57
C ARG A 204 0.91 2.74 -5.37
N ASP A 205 1.37 2.35 -4.18
CA ASP A 205 1.14 3.11 -2.96
C ASP A 205 1.93 4.43 -2.90
N ASN A 206 3.06 4.51 -3.60
CA ASN A 206 3.97 5.66 -3.51
C ASN A 206 4.05 6.51 -4.79
N PHE A 207 3.74 5.92 -5.95
CA PHE A 207 3.98 6.51 -7.28
C PHE A 207 2.88 6.18 -8.30
N ALA A 208 1.62 6.02 -7.86
CA ALA A 208 0.48 5.62 -8.70
C ALA A 208 0.38 6.35 -10.06
N VAL A 209 0.54 7.68 -10.06
CA VAL A 209 0.38 8.52 -11.25
C VAL A 209 1.53 8.29 -12.27
N PRO A 210 2.82 8.44 -11.90
CA PRO A 210 3.92 8.20 -12.83
C PRO A 210 3.98 6.81 -13.48
N ILE A 211 3.45 5.77 -12.82
CA ILE A 211 3.52 4.39 -13.29
C ILE A 211 2.28 3.92 -14.06
N GLU A 212 1.24 4.76 -14.18
CA GLU A 212 -0.02 4.42 -14.85
C GLU A 212 0.18 3.82 -16.25
N PRO A 213 1.09 4.35 -17.12
CA PRO A 213 1.35 3.73 -18.42
C PRO A 213 1.82 2.28 -18.34
N MET A 214 2.57 1.89 -17.30
CA MET A 214 3.02 0.51 -17.10
C MET A 214 1.86 -0.42 -16.74
N ALA A 215 0.82 0.09 -16.06
CA ALA A 215 -0.37 -0.69 -15.76
C ALA A 215 -1.11 -1.11 -17.04
N ARG A 216 -1.04 -0.28 -18.08
CA ARG A 216 -1.69 -0.55 -19.38
C ARG A 216 -0.96 -1.57 -20.24
N THR A 217 0.27 -1.96 -19.91
CA THR A 217 1.10 -2.87 -20.73
C THR A 217 1.14 -4.31 -20.24
N GLY A 218 0.54 -4.60 -19.08
CA GLY A 218 0.66 -5.91 -18.41
C GLY A 218 1.96 -6.10 -17.63
N TYR A 219 2.76 -5.04 -17.44
CA TYR A 219 4.06 -5.11 -16.74
C TYR A 219 3.98 -5.72 -15.34
N TRP A 220 3.00 -5.31 -14.53
CA TRP A 220 2.85 -5.81 -13.16
C TRP A 220 2.46 -7.29 -13.10
N ASP A 221 1.67 -7.77 -14.07
CA ASP A 221 1.35 -9.18 -14.20
C ASP A 221 2.59 -9.99 -14.60
N ALA A 222 3.32 -9.51 -15.62
CA ALA A 222 4.56 -10.13 -16.08
C ALA A 222 5.60 -10.26 -14.95
N LEU A 223 5.80 -9.19 -14.18
CA LEU A 223 6.67 -9.15 -13.00
C LEU A 223 6.29 -10.24 -11.99
N THR A 224 5.00 -10.35 -11.66
CA THR A 224 4.48 -11.32 -10.70
C THR A 224 4.61 -12.76 -11.22
N ARG A 225 4.26 -12.98 -12.50
CA ARG A 225 4.12 -14.29 -13.13
C ARG A 225 5.45 -14.96 -13.46
N PHE A 226 6.45 -14.21 -13.92
CA PHE A 226 7.74 -14.79 -14.31
C PHE A 226 8.99 -14.04 -13.84
N GLY A 227 8.88 -12.85 -13.23
CA GLY A 227 10.05 -12.08 -12.76
C GLY A 227 10.96 -12.87 -11.81
N HIS A 228 10.36 -13.64 -10.89
CA HIS A 228 11.08 -14.52 -9.96
C HIS A 228 11.80 -15.69 -10.63
N ARG A 229 11.49 -16.00 -11.90
CA ARG A 229 12.04 -17.14 -12.68
C ARG A 229 13.08 -16.73 -13.71
N LEU A 230 13.42 -15.44 -13.77
CA LEU A 230 14.43 -14.91 -14.65
C LEU A 230 15.83 -14.98 -14.00
N PRO A 231 16.91 -15.20 -14.77
CA PRO A 231 18.27 -15.00 -14.29
C PRO A 231 18.55 -13.52 -13.97
N LEU A 232 19.59 -13.23 -13.18
CA LEU A 232 19.87 -11.87 -12.67
C LEU A 232 19.93 -10.79 -13.76
N ALA A 233 20.61 -11.06 -14.88
CA ALA A 233 20.72 -10.08 -15.97
C ALA A 233 19.36 -9.71 -16.56
N GLN A 234 18.48 -10.70 -16.74
CA GLN A 234 17.12 -10.50 -17.26
C GLN A 234 16.19 -9.88 -16.20
N ARG A 235 16.39 -10.17 -14.91
CA ARG A 235 15.69 -9.46 -13.82
C ARG A 235 16.06 -7.98 -13.80
N ALA A 236 17.35 -7.66 -13.91
CA ALA A 236 17.83 -6.29 -13.98
C ALA A 236 17.20 -5.54 -15.18
N GLU A 237 17.11 -6.20 -16.34
CA GLU A 237 16.42 -5.65 -17.50
C GLU A 237 14.94 -5.39 -17.23
N LEU A 238 14.22 -6.36 -16.66
CA LEU A 238 12.80 -6.22 -16.32
C LEU A 238 12.56 -5.07 -15.31
N TYR A 239 13.36 -5.00 -14.25
CA TYR A 239 13.25 -3.95 -13.24
C TYR A 239 13.64 -2.58 -13.78
N SER A 240 14.50 -2.50 -14.80
CA SER A 240 14.99 -1.23 -15.34
C SER A 240 13.89 -0.33 -15.91
N VAL A 241 12.74 -0.90 -16.24
CA VAL A 241 11.52 -0.16 -16.60
C VAL A 241 11.14 0.85 -15.49
N LEU A 242 11.36 0.50 -14.22
CA LEU A 242 11.05 1.32 -13.04
C LEU A 242 11.96 2.53 -12.87
N TRP A 243 13.04 2.63 -13.65
CA TRP A 243 13.97 3.76 -13.62
C TRP A 243 14.39 4.20 -15.03
N GLY A 244 13.46 4.11 -15.98
CA GLY A 244 13.61 4.67 -17.32
C GLY A 244 14.72 4.03 -18.16
N LEU A 245 15.00 2.75 -17.93
CA LEU A 245 16.08 2.00 -18.58
C LEU A 245 17.48 2.62 -18.36
N SER A 246 17.66 3.38 -17.28
CA SER A 246 18.96 4.00 -16.95
C SER A 246 20.04 2.94 -16.74
N LYS A 247 21.09 2.99 -17.55
CA LYS A 247 22.24 2.10 -17.41
C LYS A 247 22.94 2.28 -16.06
N ASP A 248 23.15 3.53 -15.62
CA ASP A 248 23.88 3.81 -14.37
C ASP A 248 23.17 3.21 -13.15
N LEU A 249 21.84 3.36 -13.08
CA LEU A 249 21.03 2.79 -12.00
C LEU A 249 20.97 1.25 -12.09
N THR A 250 20.95 0.71 -13.30
CA THR A 250 21.00 -0.74 -13.53
C THR A 250 22.35 -1.33 -13.13
N ASP A 251 23.45 -0.64 -13.38
CA ASP A 251 24.80 -1.06 -12.98
C ASP A 251 24.94 -1.08 -11.45
N VAL A 252 24.38 -0.08 -10.76
CA VAL A 252 24.31 -0.06 -9.29
C VAL A 252 23.46 -1.22 -8.76
N PHE A 253 22.30 -1.48 -9.36
CA PHE A 253 21.47 -2.63 -9.01
C PHE A 253 22.26 -3.94 -9.12
N LEU A 254 22.97 -4.14 -10.23
CA LEU A 254 23.79 -5.32 -10.47
C LEU A 254 24.96 -5.44 -9.49
N LEU A 255 25.64 -4.33 -9.18
CA LEU A 255 26.73 -4.29 -8.19
C LEU A 255 26.23 -4.81 -6.83
N LEU A 256 25.14 -4.24 -6.32
CA LEU A 256 24.59 -4.60 -5.01
C LEU A 256 24.01 -6.02 -5.01
N THR A 257 23.34 -6.44 -6.07
CA THR A 257 22.73 -7.77 -6.13
C THR A 257 23.76 -8.88 -6.26
N ARG A 258 24.88 -8.66 -6.96
CA ARG A 258 26.01 -9.62 -6.99
C ARG A 258 26.66 -9.78 -5.61
N ALA A 259 26.76 -8.69 -4.84
CA ALA A 259 27.22 -8.78 -3.46
C ALA A 259 26.21 -9.56 -2.59
N LEU A 260 24.90 -9.40 -2.79
CA LEU A 260 23.89 -10.26 -2.15
C LEU A 260 23.98 -11.73 -2.58
N GLU A 261 24.25 -12.02 -3.86
CA GLU A 261 24.48 -13.40 -4.33
C GLU A 261 25.66 -14.03 -3.60
N SER A 262 26.76 -13.27 -3.39
CA SER A 262 27.91 -13.75 -2.62
C SER A 262 27.58 -14.05 -1.14
N LEU A 263 26.61 -13.33 -0.57
CA LEU A 263 26.06 -13.53 0.77
C LEU A 263 24.93 -14.57 0.80
N GLY A 264 24.65 -15.24 -0.30
CA GLY A 264 23.57 -16.23 -0.40
C GLY A 264 22.16 -15.64 -0.24
N HIS A 265 21.99 -14.34 -0.49
CA HIS A 265 20.76 -13.58 -0.22
C HIS A 265 20.26 -13.68 1.23
N ALA A 266 21.18 -13.86 2.19
CA ALA A 266 20.83 -13.93 3.61
C ALA A 266 20.13 -12.64 4.10
N PRO A 267 19.04 -12.73 4.88
CA PRO A 267 18.35 -11.56 5.42
C PRO A 267 19.12 -10.93 6.60
N THR A 268 19.96 -11.71 7.27
CA THR A 268 20.78 -11.34 8.42
C THR A 268 22.19 -11.89 8.28
N GLY A 269 23.12 -11.30 9.02
CA GLY A 269 24.50 -11.76 9.06
C GLY A 269 25.27 -11.09 10.17
N ARG A 270 26.53 -11.47 10.32
CA ARG A 270 27.44 -10.94 11.34
C ARG A 270 28.73 -10.45 10.71
N ALA A 271 29.21 -9.27 11.09
CA ALA A 271 30.43 -8.69 10.55
C ALA A 271 31.52 -8.54 11.61
N ALA A 272 32.77 -8.52 11.13
CA ALA A 272 33.92 -8.14 11.95
C ALA A 272 33.79 -6.68 12.44
N LEU A 273 34.27 -6.41 13.67
CA LEU A 273 34.17 -5.09 14.31
C LEU A 273 34.84 -3.97 13.50
N ASP A 274 35.79 -4.31 12.62
CA ASP A 274 36.47 -3.41 11.68
C ASP A 274 35.51 -2.65 10.76
N CYS A 275 34.27 -3.11 10.60
CA CYS A 275 33.25 -2.37 9.85
C CYS A 275 32.79 -1.09 10.57
N LEU A 276 32.95 -0.99 11.89
CA LEU A 276 32.55 0.17 12.70
C LEU A 276 33.72 1.05 13.13
N ILE A 277 34.95 0.52 13.12
CA ILE A 277 36.15 1.18 13.64
C ILE A 277 37.22 1.27 12.55
N PRO A 278 37.84 2.44 12.32
CA PRO A 278 37.61 3.72 13.00
C PRO A 278 36.26 4.35 12.62
N ARG A 279 35.66 5.16 13.52
CA ARG A 279 34.36 5.83 13.28
C ARG A 279 34.28 6.68 12.01
N THR A 280 35.42 7.15 11.51
CA THR A 280 35.54 7.95 10.27
C THR A 280 35.42 7.12 9.00
N GLN A 281 35.46 5.80 9.11
CA GLN A 281 35.25 4.85 8.02
C GLN A 281 34.21 3.81 8.43
N SER A 282 33.31 4.13 9.37
CA SER A 282 32.29 3.19 9.84
C SER A 282 31.19 2.97 8.79
N ILE A 283 30.64 1.77 8.68
CA ILE A 283 29.43 1.51 7.87
C ILE A 283 28.20 2.31 8.33
N ILE A 284 28.26 2.92 9.52
CA ILE A 284 27.23 3.87 9.98
C ILE A 284 27.29 5.15 9.14
N ASP A 285 28.47 5.56 8.68
CA ASP A 285 28.71 6.80 7.94
C ASP A 285 28.16 6.74 6.51
N VAL A 286 27.16 7.58 6.24
CA VAL A 286 26.51 7.75 4.93
C VAL A 286 27.47 8.16 3.82
N ASP A 287 28.53 8.90 4.14
CA ASP A 287 29.38 9.51 3.13
C ASP A 287 30.21 8.43 2.40
N ILE A 288 30.40 7.27 3.01
CA ILE A 288 31.06 6.12 2.39
C ILE A 288 30.35 5.70 1.10
N ILE A 289 29.02 5.69 1.06
CA ILE A 289 28.27 5.33 -0.17
C ILE A 289 28.57 6.34 -1.29
N LYS A 290 28.52 7.64 -0.97
CA LYS A 290 28.70 8.71 -1.96
C LYS A 290 30.14 8.77 -2.49
N LEU A 291 31.10 8.55 -1.61
CA LEU A 291 32.51 8.74 -1.90
C LEU A 291 33.18 7.49 -2.49
N ARG A 292 32.76 6.28 -2.09
CA ARG A 292 33.52 5.04 -2.36
C ARG A 292 32.77 3.94 -3.11
N LEU A 293 31.43 3.89 -3.12
CA LEU A 293 30.70 2.73 -3.66
C LEU A 293 31.12 2.35 -5.09
N GLY A 294 31.75 1.18 -5.25
CA GLY A 294 32.19 0.68 -6.56
C GLY A 294 33.42 1.41 -7.14
N THR A 295 34.21 2.11 -6.33
CA THR A 295 35.54 2.59 -6.74
C THR A 295 36.61 1.51 -6.50
N PRO A 296 37.79 1.60 -7.16
CA PRO A 296 38.89 0.67 -6.91
C PRO A 296 39.41 0.66 -5.46
N GLU A 297 39.21 1.75 -4.72
CA GLU A 297 39.54 1.80 -3.29
C GLU A 297 38.56 0.98 -2.44
N ASP A 298 37.27 0.98 -2.78
CA ASP A 298 36.26 0.16 -2.10
C ASP A 298 36.53 -1.33 -2.29
N GLU A 299 36.87 -1.75 -3.51
CA GLU A 299 37.22 -3.14 -3.82
C GLU A 299 38.38 -3.69 -2.97
N LYS A 300 39.23 -2.82 -2.43
CA LYS A 300 40.36 -3.17 -1.55
C LYS A 300 40.00 -3.15 -0.06
N ASP A 301 38.97 -2.42 0.34
CA ASP A 301 38.51 -2.27 1.73
C ASP A 301 37.47 -3.34 2.05
N LEU A 302 37.94 -4.57 2.30
CA LEU A 302 37.08 -5.74 2.46
C LEU A 302 36.75 -6.05 3.92
N ILE A 303 35.46 -6.16 4.22
CA ILE A 303 34.91 -6.56 5.51
C ILE A 303 34.56 -8.05 5.50
N SER A 304 34.91 -8.75 6.58
CA SER A 304 34.48 -10.13 6.83
C SER A 304 33.03 -10.16 7.29
N VAL A 305 32.18 -10.92 6.59
CA VAL A 305 30.76 -11.09 6.92
C VAL A 305 30.40 -12.57 6.92
N VAL A 306 29.74 -13.05 7.96
CA VAL A 306 29.18 -14.39 8.10
C VAL A 306 27.67 -14.29 7.84
N PRO A 307 27.17 -14.73 6.68
CA PRO A 307 25.74 -14.76 6.42
C PRO A 307 25.04 -15.79 7.29
N GLU A 308 23.86 -15.45 7.80
CA GLU A 308 22.98 -16.39 8.50
C GLU A 308 22.03 -17.04 7.49
N ARG A 309 22.04 -18.38 7.43
CA ARG A 309 21.19 -19.17 6.56
C ARG A 309 19.75 -19.12 7.06
N ALA A 310 18.79 -19.30 6.15
CA ALA A 310 17.37 -19.28 6.49
C ALA A 310 16.93 -20.39 7.47
N ASP A 311 17.74 -21.44 7.66
CA ASP A 311 17.54 -22.51 8.63
C ASP A 311 18.14 -22.20 10.03
N GLY A 312 18.70 -21.00 10.21
CA GLY A 312 19.34 -20.54 11.45
C GLY A 312 20.80 -21.00 11.62
N GLY A 313 21.39 -21.62 10.60
CA GLY A 313 22.81 -21.99 10.58
C GLY A 313 23.70 -20.91 9.98
N ASP A 314 25.01 -21.01 10.21
CA ASP A 314 25.98 -20.09 9.61
C ASP A 314 26.46 -20.56 8.23
N ALA A 315 26.59 -19.61 7.29
CA ALA A 315 27.33 -19.82 6.06
C ALA A 315 28.82 -19.48 6.26
N PRO A 316 29.72 -19.97 5.38
CA PRO A 316 31.13 -19.58 5.43
C PRO A 316 31.33 -18.06 5.36
N PRO A 317 32.34 -17.48 6.05
CA PRO A 317 32.64 -16.06 5.96
C PRO A 317 32.96 -15.61 4.53
N VAL A 318 32.40 -14.48 4.13
CA VAL A 318 32.55 -13.84 2.82
C VAL A 318 33.20 -12.47 3.01
N LYS A 319 34.05 -12.07 2.06
CA LYS A 319 34.66 -10.73 2.03
C LYS A 319 33.84 -9.81 1.14
N VAL A 320 33.34 -8.70 1.70
CA VAL A 320 32.50 -7.73 0.99
C VAL A 320 33.13 -6.33 1.10
N PRO A 321 33.23 -5.57 0.00
CA PRO A 321 33.68 -4.17 0.03
C PRO A 321 32.87 -3.34 1.03
N ARG A 322 33.54 -2.48 1.79
CA ARG A 322 32.93 -1.73 2.89
C ARG A 322 31.78 -0.85 2.43
N ALA A 323 31.93 -0.06 1.37
CA ALA A 323 30.87 0.81 0.87
C ALA A 323 29.71 0.03 0.26
N THR A 324 30.01 -1.10 -0.38
CA THR A 324 28.99 -2.04 -0.84
C THR A 324 28.20 -2.62 0.34
N LEU A 325 28.88 -3.03 1.43
CA LEU A 325 28.23 -3.45 2.67
C LEU A 325 27.41 -2.33 3.28
N THR A 326 27.93 -1.10 3.35
CA THR A 326 27.19 0.09 3.81
C THR A 326 25.91 0.31 3.00
N ALA A 327 25.93 0.09 1.68
CA ALA A 327 24.74 0.19 0.85
C ALA A 327 23.73 -0.94 1.13
N LEU A 328 24.19 -2.15 1.45
CA LEU A 328 23.35 -3.33 1.70
C LEU A 328 22.80 -3.43 3.13
N VAL A 329 23.43 -2.82 4.13
CA VAL A 329 22.95 -2.92 5.52
C VAL A 329 21.72 -2.03 5.74
N ALA A 330 20.63 -2.62 6.20
CA ALA A 330 19.41 -1.93 6.59
C ALA A 330 19.43 -1.54 8.06
N GLU A 331 19.91 -2.43 8.93
CA GLU A 331 19.96 -2.23 10.39
C GLU A 331 21.20 -2.86 11.00
N ILE A 332 21.73 -2.21 12.05
CA ILE A 332 22.70 -2.81 12.97
C ILE A 332 22.06 -2.98 14.35
N LYS A 333 22.36 -4.09 15.02
CA LYS A 333 21.97 -4.30 16.41
C LYS A 333 23.11 -3.89 17.34
N VAL A 334 22.80 -3.00 18.27
CA VAL A 334 23.69 -2.49 19.31
C VAL A 334 23.15 -2.94 20.66
N VAL A 335 23.84 -3.90 21.28
CA VAL A 335 23.50 -4.37 22.62
C VAL A 335 24.02 -3.35 23.63
N MET A 336 23.15 -2.82 24.48
CA MET A 336 23.52 -1.87 25.52
C MET A 336 24.01 -2.62 26.76
N ALA A 337 25.17 -2.21 27.29
CA ALA A 337 25.77 -2.85 28.46
C ALA A 337 24.95 -2.64 29.75
N ASN A 338 24.17 -1.57 29.84
CA ASN A 338 23.30 -1.25 30.97
C ASN A 338 21.88 -1.02 30.46
N GLN A 339 20.88 -1.37 31.28
CA GLN A 339 19.47 -1.03 31.03
C GLN A 339 19.20 0.42 31.48
N PRO A 340 18.92 1.36 30.57
CA PRO A 340 18.73 2.78 30.94
C PRO A 340 17.38 3.06 31.60
N TRP A 341 16.33 2.42 31.08
CA TRP A 341 14.94 2.65 31.49
C TRP A 341 14.16 1.34 31.59
N PRO A 342 13.13 1.24 32.46
CA PRO A 342 12.31 0.04 32.61
C PRO A 342 11.69 -0.50 31.32
N PHE A 343 11.21 0.37 30.41
CA PHE A 343 10.57 -0.07 29.17
C PHE A 343 11.49 -0.88 28.23
N PHE A 344 12.81 -0.79 28.39
CA PHE A 344 13.76 -1.61 27.63
C PHE A 344 13.66 -3.11 27.93
N THR A 345 12.90 -3.51 28.95
CA THR A 345 12.58 -4.91 29.25
C THR A 345 11.76 -5.57 28.14
N HIS A 346 10.97 -4.80 27.38
CA HIS A 346 10.10 -5.32 26.31
C HIS A 346 10.14 -4.50 25.01
N THR A 347 10.80 -3.34 25.01
CA THR A 347 10.88 -2.44 23.84
C THR A 347 12.33 -2.10 23.48
N ASP A 348 12.65 -2.10 22.19
CA ASP A 348 13.92 -1.60 21.66
C ASP A 348 13.80 -0.13 21.23
N LEU A 349 14.93 0.57 21.11
CA LEU A 349 15.00 1.92 20.57
C LEU A 349 15.60 1.88 19.15
N LEU A 350 14.92 2.48 18.18
CA LEU A 350 15.42 2.62 16.81
C LEU A 350 15.83 4.07 16.55
N ASP A 351 17.07 4.29 16.13
CA ASP A 351 17.51 5.56 15.56
C ASP A 351 17.40 5.49 14.03
N PHE A 352 16.50 6.30 13.46
CA PHE A 352 16.32 6.38 12.01
C PHE A 352 17.21 7.48 11.41
N PRO A 353 17.72 7.26 10.19
CA PRO A 353 18.43 8.30 9.45
C PRO A 353 17.54 9.54 9.24
N GLY A 354 18.14 10.73 9.24
CA GLY A 354 17.43 12.00 9.03
C GLY A 354 16.78 12.10 7.64
N ALA A 355 15.58 12.66 7.58
CA ALA A 355 14.85 12.84 6.32
C ALA A 355 15.46 13.97 5.48
N ARG A 356 15.80 13.67 4.22
CA ARG A 356 16.49 14.57 3.28
C ARG A 356 15.56 15.19 2.25
N ALA A 357 15.87 16.42 1.84
CA ALA A 357 15.27 17.04 0.66
C ALA A 357 15.72 16.33 -0.64
N ARG A 358 14.84 16.34 -1.64
CA ARG A 358 15.06 15.73 -2.97
C ARG A 358 15.69 16.74 -3.93
N GLU A 359 16.57 16.29 -4.83
CA GLU A 359 17.33 17.18 -5.74
C GLU A 359 16.52 17.78 -6.89
N LYS A 360 15.40 17.16 -7.31
CA LYS A 360 14.55 17.61 -8.43
C LYS A 360 15.33 17.90 -9.72
N MET A 361 16.18 16.95 -10.11
CA MET A 361 17.00 17.01 -11.32
C MET A 361 16.17 16.85 -12.60
N VAL A 362 16.60 17.51 -13.67
CA VAL A 362 16.00 17.35 -15.01
C VAL A 362 16.68 16.21 -15.79
N GLU A 363 17.99 16.09 -15.65
CA GLU A 363 18.83 15.06 -16.27
C GLU A 363 20.06 14.80 -15.38
N LEU A 364 20.75 13.69 -15.64
CA LEU A 364 22.02 13.40 -14.97
C LEU A 364 23.14 14.31 -15.52
N PRO A 365 24.16 14.64 -14.69
CA PRO A 365 25.35 15.34 -15.16
C PRO A 365 26.01 14.63 -16.35
N GLN A 366 26.62 15.41 -17.24
CA GLN A 366 27.36 14.89 -18.40
C GLN A 366 28.78 14.48 -18.03
N ASP A 367 29.38 15.15 -17.04
CA ASP A 367 30.68 14.77 -16.52
C ASP A 367 30.61 13.39 -15.83
N PRO A 368 31.48 12.43 -16.16
CA PRO A 368 31.42 11.08 -15.60
C PRO A 368 31.59 10.99 -14.08
N GLU A 369 32.43 11.83 -13.48
CA GLU A 369 32.68 11.81 -12.03
C GLU A 369 31.48 12.40 -11.29
N GLU A 370 30.99 13.56 -11.74
CA GLU A 370 29.77 14.18 -11.19
C GLU A 370 28.55 13.29 -11.38
N ARG A 371 28.43 12.61 -12.52
CA ARG A 371 27.35 11.66 -12.81
C ARG A 371 27.38 10.49 -11.83
N THR A 372 28.56 9.90 -11.61
CA THR A 372 28.75 8.80 -10.67
C THR A 372 28.42 9.24 -9.25
N PHE A 373 28.90 10.41 -8.83
CA PHE A 373 28.58 11.00 -7.53
C PHE A 373 27.07 11.24 -7.37
N SER A 374 26.42 11.82 -8.38
CA SER A 374 24.98 12.07 -8.40
C SER A 374 24.18 10.78 -8.24
N VAL A 375 24.51 9.72 -9.00
CA VAL A 375 23.87 8.41 -8.89
C VAL A 375 24.02 7.81 -7.50
N ARG A 376 25.21 7.87 -6.88
CA ARG A 376 25.43 7.40 -5.50
C ARG A 376 24.67 8.23 -4.47
N ASN A 377 24.56 9.54 -4.68
CA ASN A 377 23.80 10.43 -3.79
C ASN A 377 22.29 10.18 -3.89
N MET A 378 21.79 9.92 -5.11
CA MET A 378 20.41 9.49 -5.36
C MET A 378 20.12 8.17 -4.65
N LEU A 379 21.02 7.18 -4.77
CA LEU A 379 20.89 5.89 -4.08
C LEU A 379 20.79 6.07 -2.57
N LEU A 380 21.65 6.92 -1.98
CA LEU A 380 21.62 7.23 -0.55
C LEU A 380 20.27 7.82 -0.13
N ARG A 381 19.74 8.82 -0.84
CA ARG A 381 18.44 9.43 -0.52
C ARG A 381 17.29 8.43 -0.65
N GLY A 382 17.30 7.62 -1.70
CA GLY A 382 16.34 6.53 -1.89
C GLY A 382 16.39 5.53 -0.74
N LYS A 383 17.60 5.13 -0.32
CA LYS A 383 17.80 4.19 0.81
C LYS A 383 17.22 4.75 2.10
N ILE A 384 17.55 5.98 2.45
CA ILE A 384 17.07 6.64 3.68
C ILE A 384 15.54 6.71 3.70
N ALA A 385 14.92 7.13 2.61
CA ALA A 385 13.46 7.22 2.53
C ALA A 385 12.80 5.83 2.58
N TYR A 386 13.38 4.86 1.87
CA TYR A 386 12.88 3.50 1.84
C TYR A 386 12.95 2.80 3.21
N LEU A 387 14.02 3.01 3.98
CA LEU A 387 14.16 2.39 5.31
C LEU A 387 12.99 2.76 6.22
N PHE A 388 12.56 4.01 6.24
CA PHE A 388 11.37 4.39 7.02
C PHE A 388 10.09 3.68 6.53
N GLN A 389 9.90 3.60 5.20
CA GLN A 389 8.76 2.91 4.60
C GLN A 389 8.76 1.42 4.91
N ARG A 390 9.92 0.75 4.77
CA ARG A 390 10.12 -0.66 5.11
C ARG A 390 9.72 -0.96 6.56
N TYR A 391 10.19 -0.17 7.52
CA TYR A 391 9.88 -0.39 8.94
C TYR A 391 8.42 -0.11 9.29
N THR A 392 7.77 0.78 8.53
CA THR A 392 6.34 1.03 8.62
C THR A 392 5.54 -0.16 8.06
N GLU A 393 5.93 -0.68 6.89
CA GLU A 393 5.27 -1.83 6.25
C GLU A 393 5.46 -3.14 7.02
N GLU A 394 6.67 -3.40 7.52
CA GLU A 394 7.03 -4.58 8.33
C GLU A 394 6.52 -4.50 9.77
N ARG A 395 5.90 -3.39 10.16
CA ARG A 395 5.31 -3.19 11.50
C ARG A 395 6.32 -3.26 12.63
N GLU A 396 7.55 -2.87 12.33
CA GLU A 396 8.63 -2.79 13.30
C GLU A 396 8.54 -1.47 14.08
N LEU A 397 8.09 -0.37 13.46
CA LEU A 397 7.93 0.92 14.11
C LEU A 397 6.58 1.02 14.86
N THR A 398 6.56 0.61 16.14
CA THR A 398 5.33 0.56 16.96
C THR A 398 4.97 1.91 17.60
N CYS A 399 5.99 2.70 17.94
CA CYS A 399 5.87 4.03 18.52
C CYS A 399 6.85 4.99 17.83
N MET A 400 6.45 6.24 17.61
CA MET A 400 7.26 7.24 16.91
C MET A 400 7.48 8.48 17.78
N LEU A 401 8.76 8.81 18.00
CA LEU A 401 9.24 10.07 18.56
C LEU A 401 9.61 10.98 17.38
N LEU A 402 8.68 11.86 16.99
CA LEU A 402 8.85 12.77 15.86
C LEU A 402 9.56 14.07 16.31
N CYS A 403 10.87 14.12 16.06
CA CYS A 403 11.76 15.20 16.46
C CYS A 403 11.75 16.37 15.46
N MET A 404 11.07 17.46 15.85
CA MET A 404 10.89 18.66 15.03
C MET A 404 11.74 19.83 15.56
N PRO A 405 12.57 20.49 14.72
CA PRO A 405 13.38 21.65 15.11
C PRO A 405 12.67 22.99 14.84
N PRO A 406 13.27 24.12 15.29
CA PRO A 406 13.30 25.50 14.76
C PRO A 406 12.64 26.03 13.50
N SER A 407 11.95 25.23 12.68
CA SER A 407 11.99 25.47 11.25
C SER A 407 10.67 25.18 10.55
N ASN A 408 10.46 25.95 9.48
CA ASN A 408 9.47 25.73 8.44
C ASN A 408 10.02 24.94 7.24
N GLN A 409 11.26 24.42 7.30
CA GLN A 409 11.87 23.70 6.18
C GLN A 409 11.02 22.47 5.84
N GLU A 410 10.29 22.57 4.74
CA GLU A 410 9.43 21.54 4.20
C GLU A 410 10.26 20.38 3.64
N VAL A 411 10.44 19.33 4.43
CA VAL A 411 10.62 18.00 3.84
C VAL A 411 9.24 17.58 3.35
N LYS A 412 8.87 17.93 2.11
CA LYS A 412 7.52 17.73 1.56
C LYS A 412 7.01 16.28 1.73
N ASP A 413 7.91 15.31 1.67
CA ASP A 413 7.57 13.89 1.81
C ASP A 413 7.25 13.50 3.27
N LEU A 414 7.74 14.25 4.27
CA LEU A 414 7.59 13.93 5.70
C LEU A 414 6.12 13.87 6.14
N THR A 415 5.30 14.83 5.71
CA THR A 415 3.87 14.88 6.04
C THR A 415 3.14 13.61 5.60
N SER A 416 3.41 13.15 4.37
CA SER A 416 2.80 11.93 3.81
C SER A 416 3.30 10.68 4.54
N LEU A 417 4.60 10.60 4.84
CA LEU A 417 5.19 9.47 5.56
C LEU A 417 4.59 9.29 6.97
N VAL A 418 4.46 10.37 7.73
CA VAL A 418 3.84 10.35 9.07
C VAL A 418 2.36 9.98 8.97
N GLY A 419 1.62 10.60 8.03
CA GLY A 419 0.20 10.29 7.81
C GLY A 419 -0.05 8.82 7.45
N LYS A 420 0.77 8.25 6.55
CA LYS A 420 0.72 6.82 6.20
C LYS A 420 1.02 5.94 7.39
N TRP A 421 2.04 6.27 8.18
CA TRP A 421 2.36 5.49 9.38
C TRP A 421 1.22 5.53 10.41
N VAL A 422 0.61 6.69 10.67
CA VAL A 422 -0.57 6.82 11.56
C VAL A 422 -1.73 5.97 11.05
N ALA A 423 -2.07 6.09 9.76
CA ALA A 423 -3.15 5.32 9.14
C ALA A 423 -2.91 3.81 9.22
N GLN A 424 -1.66 3.39 9.10
CA GLN A 424 -1.29 1.98 9.17
C GLN A 424 -1.29 1.44 10.61
N THR A 425 -0.77 2.18 11.58
CA THR A 425 -0.55 1.69 12.96
C THR A 425 -1.74 1.92 13.89
N HIS A 426 -2.48 3.03 13.72
CA HIS A 426 -3.61 3.39 14.57
C HIS A 426 -4.94 3.38 13.81
N GLY A 427 -4.92 3.48 12.48
CA GLY A 427 -6.11 3.50 11.63
C GLY A 427 -6.31 4.85 10.93
N ALA A 428 -7.02 4.83 9.80
CA ALA A 428 -7.28 6.04 9.03
C ALA A 428 -8.28 6.98 9.74
N SER A 429 -9.34 6.44 10.33
CA SER A 429 -10.40 7.25 10.95
C SER A 429 -10.18 7.50 12.46
N PRO A 430 -10.76 8.56 13.03
CA PRO A 430 -10.68 8.86 14.46
C PRO A 430 -11.22 7.73 15.35
N GLU A 431 -12.25 7.00 14.90
CA GLU A 431 -12.90 5.93 15.65
C GLU A 431 -11.98 4.74 15.83
N THR A 432 -11.24 4.36 14.78
CA THR A 432 -10.25 3.28 14.85
C THR A 432 -9.07 3.70 15.72
N ARG A 433 -8.62 4.96 15.60
CA ARG A 433 -7.53 5.52 16.39
C ARG A 433 -7.85 5.58 17.89
N ALA A 434 -9.12 5.76 18.26
CA ALA A 434 -9.58 5.75 19.65
C ALA A 434 -9.45 4.37 20.35
N GLN A 435 -9.29 3.28 19.59
CA GLN A 435 -9.17 1.92 20.14
C GLN A 435 -7.76 1.61 20.67
N LEU A 436 -6.77 2.46 20.36
CA LEU A 436 -5.37 2.27 20.72
C LEU A 436 -4.82 3.52 21.44
N PRO A 437 -3.88 3.35 22.38
CA PRO A 437 -3.17 4.50 22.95
C PRO A 437 -2.37 5.22 21.85
N CYS A 438 -2.27 6.55 21.97
CA CYS A 438 -1.52 7.36 21.01
C CYS A 438 -0.01 7.07 21.11
N ALA A 439 0.55 6.39 20.10
CA ALA A 439 1.97 6.10 20.01
C ALA A 439 2.75 7.07 19.11
N LEU A 440 2.12 8.20 18.74
CA LEU A 440 2.81 9.33 18.09
C LEU A 440 3.16 10.38 19.14
N PHE A 441 4.45 10.66 19.31
CA PHE A 441 4.98 11.68 20.21
C PHE A 441 5.59 12.80 19.38
N PHE A 442 5.03 14.01 19.48
CA PHE A 442 5.54 15.17 18.77
C PHE A 442 6.55 15.91 19.63
N VAL A 443 7.83 15.79 19.33
CA VAL A 443 8.92 16.29 20.18
C VAL A 443 9.51 17.56 19.57
N LEU A 444 9.22 18.71 20.19
CA LEU A 444 9.76 20.02 19.86
C LEU A 444 11.19 20.13 20.40
N THR A 445 12.13 19.59 19.63
CA THR A 445 13.57 19.63 19.91
C THR A 445 14.16 21.02 19.75
N LYS A 446 15.39 21.19 20.28
CA LYS A 446 16.12 22.47 20.32
C LYS A 446 15.31 23.57 21.01
N PHE A 447 14.56 23.19 22.05
CA PHE A 447 13.72 24.11 22.80
C PHE A 447 14.52 25.24 23.45
N ASP A 448 15.78 24.98 23.79
CA ASP A 448 16.80 25.95 24.20
C ASP A 448 16.80 27.24 23.38
N MET A 449 16.64 27.12 22.06
CA MET A 449 16.67 28.26 21.14
C MET A 449 15.49 29.20 21.32
N GLU A 450 14.35 28.72 21.84
CA GLU A 450 13.18 29.55 22.12
C GLU A 450 13.31 30.29 23.46
N LEU A 451 14.23 29.88 24.33
CA LEU A 451 14.47 30.53 25.63
C LEU A 451 15.38 31.76 25.51
N LEU A 452 16.16 31.84 24.44
CA LEU A 452 17.08 32.94 24.16
C LEU A 452 16.34 34.23 23.77
N ALA A 453 16.91 35.39 24.11
CA ALA A 453 16.44 36.66 23.58
C ALA A 453 16.74 36.75 22.08
N LYS A 454 15.79 37.25 21.28
CA LYS A 454 15.97 37.52 19.84
C LYS A 454 16.01 39.03 19.59
N PRO A 455 16.76 39.52 18.59
CA PRO A 455 16.73 40.92 18.22
C PRO A 455 15.30 41.37 17.88
N GLY A 456 14.83 42.44 18.53
CA GLY A 456 13.47 42.97 18.33
C GLY A 456 12.39 42.36 19.23
N ASP A 457 12.76 41.54 20.22
CA ASP A 457 11.84 41.04 21.24
C ASP A 457 11.12 42.18 22.00
N THR A 458 9.80 42.12 22.02
CA THR A 458 8.93 42.93 22.89
C THR A 458 8.30 42.05 23.98
N PRO A 459 7.79 42.63 25.10
CA PRO A 459 7.07 41.87 26.12
C PRO A 459 5.90 41.04 25.56
N GLU A 460 5.19 41.55 24.55
CA GLU A 460 4.09 40.84 23.88
C GLU A 460 4.60 39.66 23.03
N SER A 461 5.76 39.81 22.39
CA SER A 461 6.37 38.76 21.56
C SER A 461 6.82 37.53 22.36
N TRP A 462 7.09 37.69 23.66
CA TRP A 462 7.43 36.60 24.57
C TRP A 462 6.26 35.64 24.75
N ALA A 463 5.05 36.18 24.96
CA ALA A 463 3.84 35.37 25.14
C ALA A 463 3.48 34.57 23.87
N GLY A 464 3.64 35.14 22.67
CA GLY A 464 3.30 34.49 21.40
C GLY A 464 4.36 33.53 20.84
N ARG A 465 5.49 33.34 21.53
CA ARG A 465 6.65 32.63 20.96
C ARG A 465 6.40 31.16 20.63
N ILE A 466 5.70 30.46 21.52
CA ILE A 466 5.39 29.04 21.33
C ILE A 466 4.30 28.83 20.28
N ASP A 467 3.38 29.78 20.13
CA ASP A 467 2.39 29.74 19.05
C ASP A 467 3.06 29.85 17.68
N ALA A 468 4.00 30.77 17.53
CA ALA A 468 4.82 30.86 16.30
C ALA A 468 5.61 29.56 16.06
N ARG A 469 6.08 28.89 17.13
CA ARG A 469 6.77 27.61 17.00
C ARG A 469 5.84 26.48 16.55
N LEU A 470 4.64 26.38 17.13
CA LEU A 470 3.64 25.41 16.70
C LEU A 470 3.15 25.69 15.27
N ASP A 471 3.02 26.95 14.87
CA ASP A 471 2.64 27.29 13.50
C ASP A 471 3.67 26.74 12.50
N ALA A 472 4.95 27.08 12.70
CA ALA A 472 6.03 26.70 11.80
C ALA A 472 6.31 25.18 11.78
N SER A 473 6.36 24.54 12.96
CA SER A 473 6.76 23.14 13.06
C SER A 473 5.62 22.15 12.94
N MET A 474 4.36 22.56 13.14
CA MET A 474 3.20 21.67 13.18
C MET A 474 2.12 22.09 12.18
N TYR A 475 1.54 23.29 12.28
CA TYR A 475 0.37 23.64 11.45
C TYR A 475 0.70 23.79 9.97
N GLN A 476 1.77 24.51 9.61
CA GLN A 476 2.13 24.71 8.21
C GLN A 476 2.35 23.36 7.48
N LEU A 477 2.86 22.36 8.21
CA LEU A 477 3.17 21.03 7.66
C LEU A 477 2.00 20.05 7.69
N TYR A 478 1.19 20.06 8.77
CA TYR A 478 0.23 19.00 9.07
C TYR A 478 -1.23 19.47 9.16
N LYS A 479 -1.55 20.75 8.92
CA LYS A 479 -2.95 21.26 9.01
C LYS A 479 -3.95 20.51 8.12
N GLN A 480 -3.49 19.98 6.99
CA GLN A 480 -4.31 19.20 6.05
C GLN A 480 -4.45 17.74 6.45
N GLN A 481 -3.70 17.28 7.46
CA GLN A 481 -3.80 15.92 7.96
C GLN A 481 -4.94 15.81 8.97
N GLU A 482 -5.88 14.89 8.71
CA GLU A 482 -7.02 14.67 9.61
C GLU A 482 -6.55 14.36 11.03
N TRP A 483 -5.49 13.57 11.19
CA TRP A 483 -5.02 13.13 12.50
C TRP A 483 -4.61 14.29 13.42
N LEU A 484 -4.15 15.42 12.88
CA LEU A 484 -3.81 16.60 13.67
C LEU A 484 -5.08 17.27 14.21
N GLN A 485 -6.09 17.43 13.36
CA GLN A 485 -7.33 18.14 13.69
C GLN A 485 -8.27 17.29 14.54
N ASN A 486 -8.30 15.99 14.28
CA ASN A 486 -9.15 15.03 14.97
C ASN A 486 -8.40 13.69 15.14
N TRP A 487 -7.73 13.52 16.28
CA TRP A 487 -7.07 12.28 16.67
C TRP A 487 -8.08 11.17 17.02
N SER A 488 -9.04 11.49 17.89
CA SER A 488 -10.02 10.54 18.47
C SER A 488 -11.25 11.28 19.03
N GLY A 489 -11.89 12.11 18.20
CA GLY A 489 -12.95 13.06 18.61
C GLY A 489 -12.43 14.38 19.18
N LYS A 490 -11.11 14.53 19.31
CA LYS A 490 -10.39 15.74 19.77
C LYS A 490 -9.12 15.91 18.94
N ALA A 491 -8.59 17.13 18.89
CA ALA A 491 -7.30 17.40 18.23
C ALA A 491 -6.15 16.60 18.85
N PHE A 492 -5.10 16.37 18.07
CA PHE A 492 -3.89 15.69 18.54
C PHE A 492 -3.18 16.54 19.60
N ALA A 493 -2.94 15.97 20.78
CA ALA A 493 -2.41 16.69 21.94
C ALA A 493 -1.13 16.08 22.57
N ASN A 494 -0.50 15.10 21.92
CA ASN A 494 0.66 14.38 22.46
C ASN A 494 1.99 15.06 22.08
N THR A 495 2.16 16.32 22.51
CA THR A 495 3.31 17.18 22.19
C THR A 495 4.20 17.43 23.40
N TYR A 496 5.51 17.49 23.20
CA TYR A 496 6.51 17.61 24.25
C TYR A 496 7.61 18.59 23.84
N PHE A 497 8.13 19.36 24.79
CA PHE A 497 9.36 20.13 24.60
C PHE A 497 10.58 19.29 24.98
N LEU A 498 11.67 19.42 24.23
CA LEU A 498 12.94 18.78 24.55
C LEU A 498 14.09 19.79 24.50
N ARG A 499 14.69 19.99 25.67
CA ARG A 499 15.84 20.86 25.92
C ARG A 499 17.11 20.01 26.09
N ASN A 500 18.27 20.58 25.77
CA ASN A 500 19.57 19.95 26.00
C ASN A 500 20.36 20.73 27.08
N PRO A 501 20.32 20.31 28.35
CA PRO A 501 21.09 20.92 29.42
C PRO A 501 22.61 20.80 29.26
N GLU A 502 23.11 19.92 28.39
CA GLU A 502 24.54 19.83 28.05
C GLU A 502 25.00 21.02 27.17
N TYR A 503 24.06 21.79 26.61
CA TYR A 503 24.34 23.04 25.90
C TYR A 503 24.19 24.23 26.85
N GLU A 504 25.31 24.75 27.33
CA GLU A 504 25.33 25.83 28.31
C GLU A 504 24.72 27.13 27.75
N LEU A 505 23.79 27.71 28.50
CA LEU A 505 23.05 28.94 28.18
C LEU A 505 23.13 29.93 29.35
N ASP A 506 24.29 30.54 29.59
CA ASP A 506 24.50 31.52 30.68
C ASP A 506 23.53 32.73 30.61
N ALA A 507 22.98 33.00 29.41
CA ALA A 507 21.96 34.04 29.21
C ALA A 507 20.56 33.66 29.75
N VAL A 508 20.34 32.40 30.12
CA VAL A 508 19.05 31.85 30.56
C VAL A 508 19.16 31.17 31.93
N PHE A 509 20.22 30.41 32.18
CA PHE A 509 20.40 29.62 33.40
C PHE A 509 21.65 30.07 34.18
N GLN A 510 21.59 29.86 35.49
CA GLN A 510 22.74 29.94 36.39
C GLN A 510 23.39 28.57 36.49
N TYR A 511 24.71 28.57 36.59
CA TYR A 511 25.51 27.35 36.64
C TYR A 511 26.34 27.30 37.92
N GLY A 512 26.43 26.11 38.51
CA GLY A 512 27.34 25.82 39.62
C GLY A 512 28.82 25.78 39.18
N PRO A 513 29.74 25.47 40.12
CA PRO A 513 31.14 25.26 39.79
C PRO A 513 31.29 24.08 38.81
N THR A 514 32.32 24.16 37.97
CA THR A 514 32.67 23.08 37.04
C THR A 514 33.04 21.82 37.82
N ASP A 515 32.46 20.69 37.44
CA ASP A 515 32.75 19.38 38.03
C ASP A 515 34.05 18.76 37.48
N ALA A 516 34.38 17.56 37.98
CA ALA A 516 35.60 16.83 37.59
C ALA A 516 35.61 16.40 36.10
N ASP A 517 34.43 16.33 35.46
CA ASP A 517 34.26 16.00 34.04
C ASP A 517 34.21 17.24 33.14
N ASN A 518 34.59 18.40 33.69
CA ASN A 518 34.60 19.70 33.02
C ASN A 518 33.20 20.16 32.55
N LYS A 519 32.14 19.79 33.28
CA LYS A 519 30.74 20.20 33.03
C LYS A 519 30.23 21.12 34.13
N ARG A 520 29.35 22.05 33.79
CA ARG A 520 28.62 22.87 34.77
C ARG A 520 27.16 22.42 34.87
N ARG A 521 26.65 22.30 36.11
CA ARG A 521 25.25 21.95 36.37
C ARG A 521 24.40 23.19 36.61
N GLU A 522 23.18 23.17 36.11
CA GLU A 522 22.22 24.26 36.27
C GLU A 522 21.72 24.32 37.72
N THR A 523 21.73 25.52 38.31
CA THR A 523 21.32 25.77 39.70
C THR A 523 20.08 26.67 39.81
N GLY A 524 19.72 27.39 38.73
CA GLY A 524 18.56 28.27 38.71
C GLY A 524 18.39 28.98 37.36
N ILE A 525 17.36 29.82 37.26
CA ILE A 525 17.18 30.73 36.13
C ILE A 525 18.02 31.99 36.36
N ALA A 526 18.67 32.51 35.32
CA ALA A 526 19.46 33.73 35.41
C ALA A 526 18.53 34.94 35.61
N ALA A 527 18.91 35.88 36.48
CA ALA A 527 18.08 37.04 36.83
C ALA A 527 17.63 37.84 35.60
N GLN A 528 18.50 37.99 34.59
CA GLN A 528 18.18 38.66 33.33
C GLN A 528 17.12 37.95 32.46
N ALA A 529 16.83 36.68 32.72
CA ALA A 529 15.88 35.88 31.95
C ALA A 529 14.53 35.69 32.66
N GLU A 530 14.44 35.89 33.98
CA GLU A 530 13.24 35.58 34.78
C GLU A 530 11.95 36.17 34.20
N ALA A 531 11.94 37.48 33.89
CA ALA A 531 10.76 38.15 33.35
C ALA A 531 10.33 37.56 32.00
N ARG A 532 11.28 37.25 31.11
CA ARG A 532 11.01 36.64 29.80
C ARG A 532 10.48 35.21 29.96
N ILE A 533 11.10 34.40 30.81
CA ILE A 533 10.68 33.01 31.04
C ILE A 533 9.28 32.96 31.66
N ALA A 534 8.98 33.85 32.61
CA ALA A 534 7.64 33.98 33.18
C ALA A 534 6.59 34.37 32.13
N ALA A 535 6.89 35.34 31.27
CA ALA A 535 6.01 35.75 30.18
C ALA A 535 5.79 34.63 29.15
N ASN A 536 6.85 33.90 28.76
CA ASN A 536 6.72 32.75 27.86
C ASN A 536 5.82 31.66 28.47
N ARG A 537 6.00 31.35 29.76
CA ARG A 537 5.15 30.37 30.47
C ARG A 537 3.69 30.80 30.48
N GLN A 538 3.42 32.07 30.79
CA GLN A 538 2.06 32.60 30.78
C GLN A 538 1.44 32.49 29.39
N GLY A 539 2.18 32.84 28.33
CA GLY A 539 1.75 32.68 26.94
C GLY A 539 1.38 31.24 26.59
N VAL A 540 2.14 30.24 27.03
CA VAL A 540 1.84 28.82 26.82
C VAL A 540 0.54 28.39 27.51
N VAL A 541 0.28 28.87 28.73
CA VAL A 541 -0.93 28.53 29.50
C VAL A 541 -2.17 29.25 28.93
N GLU A 542 -2.01 30.47 28.44
CA GLU A 542 -3.08 31.30 27.90
C GLU A 542 -3.44 30.97 26.44
N SER A 543 -2.49 30.42 25.68
CA SER A 543 -2.65 30.09 24.27
C SER A 543 -3.70 29.00 24.00
N GLU A 544 -4.62 29.30 23.07
CA GLU A 544 -5.58 28.31 22.54
C GLU A 544 -4.88 27.19 21.76
N LEU A 545 -3.80 27.53 21.04
CA LEU A 545 -3.04 26.57 20.24
C LEU A 545 -2.34 25.55 21.14
N CYS A 546 -1.74 26.03 22.23
CA CYS A 546 -1.11 25.17 23.22
C CYS A 546 -2.14 24.28 23.93
N ARG A 547 -3.29 24.82 24.34
CA ARG A 547 -4.39 24.01 24.93
C ARG A 547 -4.94 22.95 23.98
N LYS A 548 -4.88 23.19 22.67
CA LYS A 548 -5.32 22.22 21.66
C LYS A 548 -4.31 21.09 21.45
N HIS A 549 -3.01 21.38 21.57
CA HIS A 549 -1.94 20.46 21.14
C HIS A 549 -1.03 19.92 22.25
N PHE A 550 -1.22 20.35 23.49
CA PHE A 550 -0.62 19.73 24.67
C PHE A 550 -1.71 19.17 25.58
N ASN A 551 -1.48 17.98 26.14
CA ASN A 551 -2.37 17.41 27.15
C ASN A 551 -2.47 18.29 28.40
N ASP A 552 -1.32 18.85 28.83
CA ASP A 552 -1.22 19.83 29.90
C ASP A 552 -0.10 20.83 29.55
N PRO A 553 -0.44 22.02 29.00
CA PRO A 553 0.55 23.01 28.60
C PRO A 553 1.45 23.50 29.74
N ALA A 554 0.89 23.64 30.95
CA ALA A 554 1.63 24.15 32.10
C ALA A 554 2.66 23.11 32.56
N ALA A 555 2.23 21.86 32.72
CA ALA A 555 3.14 20.77 33.10
C ALA A 555 4.21 20.52 32.04
N ALA A 556 3.86 20.58 30.75
CA ALA A 556 4.82 20.42 29.65
C ALA A 556 5.93 21.48 29.69
N TRP A 557 5.58 22.75 29.97
CA TRP A 557 6.54 23.83 30.15
C TRP A 557 7.41 23.60 31.39
N ASP A 558 6.79 23.33 32.54
CA ASP A 558 7.50 23.20 33.82
C ASP A 558 8.50 22.04 33.80
N CYS A 559 8.13 20.90 33.19
CA CYS A 559 9.03 19.77 33.01
C CYS A 559 10.20 20.11 32.08
N ALA A 560 9.98 20.85 31.00
CA ALA A 560 11.05 21.26 30.09
C ALA A 560 12.04 22.25 30.73
N MET A 561 11.54 23.05 31.68
CA MET A 561 12.34 24.00 32.48
C MET A 561 13.00 23.36 33.70
N GLN A 562 12.74 22.08 33.99
CA GLN A 562 13.42 21.36 35.06
C GLN A 562 14.94 21.35 34.82
N LEU A 563 15.68 21.79 35.82
CA LEU A 563 17.14 21.95 35.76
C LEU A 563 17.82 20.59 35.57
N ASN A 564 18.80 20.54 34.68
CA ASN A 564 19.58 19.34 34.34
C ASN A 564 18.77 18.17 33.74
N ASP A 565 17.46 18.33 33.48
CA ASP A 565 16.60 17.30 32.89
C ASP A 565 16.17 17.68 31.47
N GLY A 566 15.60 18.88 31.31
CA GLY A 566 15.20 19.38 29.99
C GLY A 566 13.94 18.74 29.40
N GLY A 567 13.10 18.10 30.22
CA GLY A 567 11.81 17.51 29.82
C GLY A 567 11.88 16.02 29.48
N VAL A 568 13.03 15.38 29.67
CA VAL A 568 13.24 13.98 29.31
C VAL A 568 12.42 13.06 30.19
N ARG A 569 12.41 13.25 31.51
CA ARG A 569 11.61 12.39 32.41
C ARG A 569 10.12 12.43 32.05
N HIS A 570 9.60 13.62 31.77
CA HIS A 570 8.21 13.78 31.37
C HIS A 570 7.89 13.04 30.06
N LEU A 571 8.80 13.07 29.08
CA LEU A 571 8.67 12.30 27.84
C LEU A 571 8.72 10.79 28.12
N VAL A 572 9.69 10.33 28.91
CA VAL A 572 9.87 8.91 29.26
C VAL A 572 8.66 8.37 30.03
N ASP A 573 8.18 9.06 31.05
CA ASP A 573 7.03 8.64 31.86
C ASP A 573 5.77 8.43 30.98
N ASN A 574 5.56 9.28 29.97
CA ASN A 574 4.47 9.11 29.03
C ASN A 574 4.74 8.02 27.99
N LEU A 575 5.99 7.85 27.57
CA LEU A 575 6.41 6.76 26.70
C LEU A 575 6.16 5.40 27.36
N GLU A 576 6.51 5.24 28.64
CA GLU A 576 6.28 4.01 29.40
C GLU A 576 4.80 3.62 29.50
N ARG A 577 3.90 4.59 29.58
CA ARG A 577 2.44 4.34 29.60
C ARG A 577 1.93 3.77 28.28
N VAL A 578 2.57 4.12 27.17
CA VAL A 578 2.16 3.70 25.82
C VAL A 578 2.83 2.40 25.40
N LEU A 579 4.11 2.23 25.74
CA LEU A 579 4.92 1.06 25.40
C LEU A 579 4.52 -0.17 26.23
N SER A 580 3.25 -0.55 26.23
CA SER A 580 2.80 -1.85 26.74
C SER A 580 3.40 -2.99 25.88
N PRO A 581 3.80 -4.13 26.48
CA PRO A 581 4.16 -5.32 25.73
C PRO A 581 3.11 -5.72 24.67
N MET A 582 1.83 -5.49 24.97
CA MET A 582 0.70 -5.86 24.10
C MET A 582 0.42 -4.88 22.96
N LEU A 583 1.05 -3.69 22.91
CA LEU A 583 0.75 -2.66 21.91
C LEU A 583 0.91 -3.20 20.47
N LYS A 584 2.07 -3.79 20.18
CA LYS A 584 2.36 -4.38 18.86
C LYS A 584 1.38 -5.49 18.53
N THR A 585 1.10 -6.37 19.50
CA THR A 585 0.15 -7.47 19.36
C THR A 585 -1.24 -6.97 18.96
N ARG A 586 -1.76 -5.91 19.61
CA ARG A 586 -3.06 -5.31 19.26
C ARG A 586 -3.07 -4.70 17.87
N GLN A 587 -2.02 -3.95 17.52
CA GLN A 587 -1.86 -3.34 16.18
C GLN A 587 -1.82 -4.40 15.07
N LEU A 588 -1.09 -5.50 15.29
CA LEU A 588 -0.99 -6.61 14.33
C LEU A 588 -2.29 -7.41 14.23
N ALA A 589 -2.95 -7.71 15.36
CA ALA A 589 -4.17 -8.49 15.42
C ALA A 589 -5.31 -7.83 14.62
N GLY A 590 -5.58 -6.55 14.85
CA GLY A 590 -6.64 -5.84 14.13
C GLY A 590 -6.46 -5.89 12.62
N ARG A 591 -5.22 -5.67 12.14
CA ARG A 591 -4.90 -5.68 10.70
C ARG A 591 -4.99 -7.08 10.09
N LEU A 592 -4.51 -8.10 10.80
CA LEU A 592 -4.61 -9.49 10.35
C LEU A 592 -6.08 -9.89 10.19
N VAL A 593 -6.91 -9.58 11.20
CA VAL A 593 -8.34 -9.89 11.20
C VAL A 593 -9.06 -9.14 10.07
N ASP A 594 -8.80 -7.85 9.89
CA ASP A 594 -9.43 -7.06 8.82
C ASP A 594 -9.11 -7.62 7.43
N GLN A 595 -7.86 -8.00 7.20
CA GLN A 595 -7.46 -8.59 5.92
C GLN A 595 -8.03 -9.99 5.71
N ALA A 596 -8.07 -10.82 6.76
CA ALA A 596 -8.72 -12.12 6.71
C ALA A 596 -10.21 -11.97 6.40
N ARG A 597 -10.90 -10.99 7.00
CA ARG A 597 -12.32 -10.68 6.78
C ARG A 597 -12.58 -10.21 5.35
N HIS A 598 -11.67 -9.41 4.78
CA HIS A 598 -11.74 -8.98 3.39
C HIS A 598 -11.57 -10.15 2.41
N LEU A 599 -10.64 -11.07 2.66
CA LEU A 599 -10.49 -12.28 1.84
C LEU A 599 -11.70 -13.22 1.98
N ASP A 600 -12.15 -13.48 3.21
CA ASP A 600 -13.34 -14.31 3.50
C ASP A 600 -14.56 -13.79 2.74
N THR A 601 -14.85 -12.49 2.81
CA THR A 601 -16.00 -11.87 2.12
C THR A 601 -15.94 -12.08 0.60
N ARG A 602 -14.75 -11.98 0.00
CA ARG A 602 -14.56 -12.17 -1.46
C ARG A 602 -14.67 -13.62 -1.90
N MET A 603 -14.25 -14.57 -1.07
CA MET A 603 -14.29 -16.00 -1.39
C MET A 603 -15.67 -16.59 -1.09
N ARG A 604 -16.27 -16.20 0.04
CA ARG A 604 -17.56 -16.72 0.55
C ARG A 604 -18.74 -16.52 -0.40
N ARG A 605 -18.71 -15.52 -1.28
CA ARG A 605 -19.76 -15.32 -2.28
C ARG A 605 -19.91 -16.46 -3.29
N PHE A 606 -18.85 -17.26 -3.48
CA PHE A 606 -18.87 -18.44 -4.35
C PHE A 606 -19.25 -19.71 -3.59
N TYR A 607 -19.40 -19.63 -2.26
CA TYR A 607 -19.79 -20.74 -1.41
C TYR A 607 -21.31 -20.79 -1.29
N GLN A 608 -21.89 -21.95 -1.58
CA GLN A 608 -23.32 -22.22 -1.38
C GLN A 608 -23.52 -23.01 -0.08
N ALA A 609 -24.31 -22.43 0.84
CA ALA A 609 -24.87 -23.13 1.98
C ALA A 609 -26.18 -23.79 1.57
N ASP A 610 -26.43 -25.01 2.03
CA ASP A 610 -27.65 -25.76 1.75
C ASP A 610 -28.85 -25.09 2.45
N ASP A 611 -29.50 -24.11 1.80
CA ASP A 611 -30.89 -23.77 2.12
C ASP A 611 -31.63 -23.09 0.96
N ASP A 612 -32.86 -23.53 0.72
CA ASP A 612 -33.68 -23.24 -0.47
C ASP A 612 -34.67 -22.06 -0.22
N SER A 613 -34.32 -21.12 0.69
CA SER A 613 -35.14 -19.95 1.08
C SER A 613 -34.96 -18.70 0.18
N SER A 614 -34.15 -18.81 -0.88
CA SER A 614 -33.43 -17.70 -1.53
C SER A 614 -34.25 -16.59 -2.22
N ARG A 615 -35.43 -16.88 -2.79
CA ARG A 615 -36.11 -15.90 -3.67
C ARG A 615 -36.80 -14.75 -2.93
N LYS A 616 -37.45 -15.04 -1.81
CA LYS A 616 -38.15 -14.01 -1.00
C LYS A 616 -37.15 -13.09 -0.29
N GLU A 617 -36.11 -13.69 0.30
CA GLU A 617 -35.02 -12.94 0.93
C GLU A 617 -34.30 -12.02 -0.08
N LYS A 618 -34.09 -12.50 -1.33
CA LYS A 618 -33.54 -11.67 -2.41
C LYS A 618 -34.43 -10.49 -2.75
N GLU A 619 -35.74 -10.70 -2.86
CA GLU A 619 -36.68 -9.61 -3.15
C GLU A 619 -36.67 -8.53 -2.06
N GLU A 620 -36.64 -8.94 -0.79
CA GLU A 620 -36.52 -8.03 0.35
C GLU A 620 -35.19 -7.26 0.36
N GLY A 621 -34.09 -7.96 0.05
CA GLY A 621 -32.76 -7.37 -0.12
C GLY A 621 -32.72 -6.30 -1.22
N LEU A 622 -33.28 -6.59 -2.40
CA LEU A 622 -33.37 -5.64 -3.52
C LEU A 622 -34.25 -4.43 -3.19
N MET A 623 -35.32 -4.63 -2.42
CA MET A 623 -36.15 -3.52 -1.92
C MET A 623 -35.42 -2.65 -0.90
N ASN A 624 -34.62 -3.25 -0.02
CA ASN A 624 -33.77 -2.50 0.89
C ASN A 624 -32.70 -1.70 0.12
N LEU A 625 -32.06 -2.31 -0.87
CA LEU A 625 -31.08 -1.68 -1.74
C LEU A 625 -31.65 -0.43 -2.43
N ARG A 626 -32.83 -0.55 -3.06
CA ARG A 626 -33.53 0.60 -3.68
C ARG A 626 -33.85 1.71 -2.68
N ARG A 627 -34.33 1.36 -1.47
CA ARG A 627 -34.65 2.36 -0.44
C ARG A 627 -33.42 3.11 0.04
N ARG A 628 -32.30 2.42 0.24
CA ARG A 628 -31.01 3.03 0.60
C ARG A 628 -30.51 3.95 -0.52
N LEU A 629 -30.57 3.49 -1.77
CA LEU A 629 -30.18 4.29 -2.92
C LEU A 629 -31.04 5.55 -3.08
N PHE A 630 -32.36 5.44 -2.89
CA PHE A 630 -33.28 6.59 -2.91
C PHE A 630 -32.90 7.61 -1.83
N ARG A 631 -32.70 7.18 -0.58
CA ARG A 631 -32.30 8.07 0.52
C ARG A 631 -30.98 8.80 0.24
N ALA A 632 -29.99 8.10 -0.29
CA ALA A 632 -28.67 8.67 -0.59
C ALA A 632 -28.69 9.69 -1.75
N THR A 633 -29.73 9.68 -2.59
CA THR A 633 -29.75 10.47 -3.84
C THR A 633 -30.87 11.51 -3.89
N SER A 634 -31.90 11.40 -3.05
CA SER A 634 -33.07 12.29 -3.07
C SER A 634 -32.79 13.72 -2.59
N GLU A 635 -31.84 13.91 -1.67
CA GLU A 635 -31.56 15.24 -1.07
C GLU A 635 -31.01 16.26 -2.07
N ARG A 636 -30.42 15.79 -3.18
CA ARG A 636 -29.82 16.62 -4.25
C ARG A 636 -30.45 16.37 -5.61
N GLU A 637 -31.77 16.18 -5.64
CA GLU A 637 -32.53 15.97 -6.89
C GLU A 637 -31.93 14.88 -7.79
N PHE A 638 -31.42 13.79 -7.20
CA PHE A 638 -30.82 12.64 -7.90
C PHE A 638 -29.53 12.94 -8.70
N VAL A 639 -28.90 14.11 -8.55
CA VAL A 639 -27.61 14.42 -9.20
C VAL A 639 -26.52 13.42 -8.81
N ASN A 640 -26.46 13.04 -7.52
CA ASN A 640 -25.49 12.05 -7.03
C ASN A 640 -25.68 10.67 -7.69
N PHE A 641 -26.90 10.33 -8.13
CA PHE A 641 -27.15 9.09 -8.87
C PHE A 641 -26.50 9.12 -10.25
N MET A 642 -26.59 10.26 -10.96
CA MET A 642 -25.94 10.41 -12.26
C MET A 642 -24.41 10.41 -12.14
N GLN A 643 -23.88 11.00 -11.07
CA GLN A 643 -22.45 10.93 -10.76
C GLN A 643 -22.00 9.48 -10.46
N LEU A 644 -22.79 8.71 -9.71
CA LEU A 644 -22.55 7.29 -9.48
C LEU A 644 -22.49 6.53 -10.81
N LEU A 645 -23.49 6.70 -11.69
CA LEU A 645 -23.52 6.03 -12.99
C LEU A 645 -22.31 6.40 -13.87
N ALA A 646 -21.90 7.67 -13.88
CA ALA A 646 -20.71 8.11 -14.61
C ALA A 646 -19.43 7.44 -14.08
N ARG A 647 -19.33 7.20 -12.76
CA ARG A 647 -18.18 6.56 -12.12
C ARG A 647 -18.10 5.05 -12.39
N ILE A 648 -19.20 4.38 -12.68
CA ILE A 648 -19.21 2.94 -12.99
C ILE A 648 -19.17 2.63 -14.50
N LYS A 649 -19.22 3.66 -15.36
CA LYS A 649 -19.00 3.55 -16.82
C LYS A 649 -17.51 3.41 -17.16
N VAL A 650 -17.17 2.76 -18.26
CA VAL A 650 -15.79 2.64 -18.77
C VAL A 650 -15.43 3.79 -19.71
N LEU A 651 -14.15 4.17 -19.71
CA LEU A 651 -13.59 5.16 -20.64
C LEU A 651 -12.98 4.42 -21.85
N GLU A 652 -13.11 5.02 -23.03
CA GLU A 652 -12.60 4.42 -24.27
C GLU A 652 -11.08 4.20 -24.25
N ALA A 653 -10.33 5.08 -23.59
CA ALA A 653 -8.88 4.93 -23.43
C ALA A 653 -8.48 3.67 -22.65
N ASP A 654 -9.24 3.29 -21.62
CA ASP A 654 -8.99 2.08 -20.81
C ASP A 654 -9.26 0.82 -21.65
N VAL A 655 -10.38 0.83 -22.39
CA VAL A 655 -10.78 -0.25 -23.30
C VAL A 655 -9.77 -0.41 -24.43
N ARG A 656 -9.26 0.71 -24.97
CA ARG A 656 -8.19 0.72 -25.97
C ARG A 656 -6.90 0.08 -25.44
N GLY A 657 -6.51 0.38 -24.20
CA GLY A 657 -5.39 -0.30 -23.54
C GLY A 657 -5.58 -1.82 -23.43
N ALA A 658 -6.80 -2.26 -23.11
CA ALA A 658 -7.16 -3.68 -23.07
C ALA A 658 -7.03 -4.37 -24.43
N PHE A 659 -7.44 -3.69 -25.51
CA PHE A 659 -7.28 -4.20 -26.87
C PHE A 659 -5.81 -4.46 -27.22
N LEU A 660 -4.96 -3.47 -26.95
CA LEU A 660 -3.52 -3.55 -27.22
C LEU A 660 -2.84 -4.64 -26.38
N ASN A 661 -3.30 -4.86 -25.14
CA ASN A 661 -2.87 -6.00 -24.31
C ASN A 661 -3.11 -7.33 -24.99
N VAL A 662 -4.32 -7.53 -25.53
CA VAL A 662 -4.66 -8.78 -26.20
C VAL A 662 -3.94 -8.92 -27.55
N ALA A 663 -3.70 -7.82 -28.26
CA ALA A 663 -2.90 -7.82 -29.48
C ALA A 663 -1.47 -8.32 -29.25
N SER A 664 -0.85 -8.00 -28.11
CA SER A 664 0.48 -8.50 -27.72
C SER A 664 0.50 -9.96 -27.20
N LEU A 665 -0.65 -10.61 -26.99
CA LEU A 665 -0.67 -12.01 -26.59
C LEU A 665 -0.39 -12.92 -27.80
N LYS A 666 0.51 -13.89 -27.63
CA LYS A 666 0.72 -14.99 -28.58
C LYS A 666 -0.46 -15.98 -28.51
N ILE A 667 -1.60 -15.56 -29.00
CA ILE A 667 -2.77 -16.43 -29.20
C ILE A 667 -2.56 -17.10 -30.56
N GLU A 668 -2.29 -18.41 -30.55
CA GLU A 668 -2.31 -19.23 -31.76
C GLU A 668 -3.67 -19.06 -32.42
N ALA A 669 -3.69 -18.59 -33.68
CA ALA A 669 -4.92 -18.52 -34.42
C ALA A 669 -5.49 -19.94 -34.53
N ALA A 670 -6.74 -20.13 -34.08
CA ALA A 670 -7.45 -21.35 -34.40
C ALA A 670 -7.32 -21.57 -35.92
N PRO A 671 -6.98 -22.79 -36.40
CA PRO A 671 -6.96 -23.05 -37.83
C PRO A 671 -8.32 -22.60 -38.38
N ALA A 672 -8.28 -21.83 -39.47
CA ALA A 672 -9.50 -21.48 -40.19
C ALA A 672 -10.27 -22.79 -40.37
N VAL A 673 -11.47 -22.85 -39.81
CA VAL A 673 -12.38 -23.97 -40.08
C VAL A 673 -12.57 -23.91 -41.58
N GLU A 674 -11.88 -24.80 -42.32
CA GLU A 674 -12.29 -25.13 -43.67
C GLU A 674 -13.78 -25.38 -43.58
N GLU A 675 -14.57 -24.60 -44.31
CA GLU A 675 -15.99 -24.87 -44.49
C GLU A 675 -16.09 -26.37 -44.79
N ALA A 676 -16.57 -27.13 -43.80
CA ALA A 676 -16.95 -28.49 -44.01
C ALA A 676 -17.99 -28.42 -45.11
N ALA A 677 -17.58 -28.81 -46.32
CA ALA A 677 -18.44 -28.90 -47.47
C ALA A 677 -19.74 -29.54 -47.02
N ALA A 678 -20.83 -28.80 -47.15
CA ALA A 678 -22.16 -29.29 -46.84
C ALA A 678 -22.32 -30.64 -47.53
N ALA A 679 -22.42 -31.71 -46.74
CA ALA A 679 -22.86 -32.99 -47.25
C ALA A 679 -24.22 -32.76 -47.92
N PRO A 680 -24.44 -33.25 -49.14
CA PRO A 680 -25.71 -33.03 -49.82
C PRO A 680 -26.82 -33.60 -48.94
N ALA A 681 -27.85 -32.78 -48.71
CA ALA A 681 -29.04 -33.18 -48.00
C ALA A 681 -29.59 -34.46 -48.65
N ALA A 682 -29.76 -35.51 -47.85
CA ALA A 682 -30.50 -36.69 -48.28
C ALA A 682 -31.92 -36.23 -48.66
N GLU A 683 -32.33 -36.51 -49.89
CA GLU A 683 -33.71 -36.33 -50.34
C GLU A 683 -34.63 -37.09 -49.38
N ALA A 684 -35.64 -36.40 -48.84
CA ALA A 684 -36.71 -37.02 -48.09
C ALA A 684 -37.49 -37.95 -49.04
N ASP A 685 -37.64 -39.22 -48.65
CA ASP A 685 -38.46 -40.20 -49.37
C ASP A 685 -39.91 -39.68 -49.46
N PRO A 686 -40.47 -39.45 -50.67
CA PRO A 686 -41.83 -38.93 -50.84
C PRO A 686 -42.93 -39.92 -50.42
N TRP A 687 -42.58 -41.13 -49.95
CA TRP A 687 -43.51 -42.20 -49.59
C TRP A 687 -43.51 -42.56 -48.10
N ASP A 688 -42.88 -41.76 -47.23
CA ASP A 688 -42.92 -42.01 -45.79
C ASP A 688 -44.33 -41.73 -45.22
N ASP A 689 -44.88 -42.71 -44.48
CA ASP A 689 -46.28 -42.76 -44.05
C ASP A 689 -46.59 -41.69 -42.97
N PRO A 690 -47.52 -40.72 -43.22
CA PRO A 690 -47.79 -39.62 -42.30
C PRO A 690 -48.53 -40.00 -41.01
N TRP A 691 -48.81 -41.29 -40.76
CA TRP A 691 -49.57 -41.75 -39.59
C TRP A 691 -48.85 -42.76 -38.69
N ALA A 692 -47.53 -42.95 -38.83
CA ALA A 692 -46.78 -43.81 -37.91
C ALA A 692 -46.63 -43.15 -36.52
N GLU A 693 -47.17 -43.77 -35.47
CA GLU A 693 -46.99 -43.31 -34.08
C GLU A 693 -45.53 -43.52 -33.60
N PRO A 694 -44.94 -42.55 -32.88
CA PRO A 694 -43.56 -42.66 -32.44
C PRO A 694 -43.44 -43.65 -31.27
N THR A 695 -42.72 -44.74 -31.49
CA THR A 695 -42.31 -45.67 -30.43
C THR A 695 -41.39 -44.97 -29.44
N ALA A 696 -41.80 -44.97 -28.17
CA ALA A 696 -41.04 -44.39 -27.05
C ALA A 696 -39.70 -45.11 -26.84
N ALA A 697 -38.60 -44.41 -27.14
CA ALA A 697 -37.26 -44.79 -26.70
C ALA A 697 -37.00 -44.19 -25.31
N SER A 698 -36.82 -45.07 -24.34
CA SER A 698 -36.47 -44.82 -22.94
C SER A 698 -35.05 -44.27 -22.76
N GLY A 699 -34.91 -43.28 -21.87
CA GLY A 699 -33.67 -43.01 -21.13
C GLY A 699 -32.75 -41.94 -21.72
N THR A 700 -33.06 -40.66 -21.49
CA THR A 700 -32.10 -39.56 -21.68
C THR A 700 -31.12 -39.52 -20.51
N ALA A 701 -29.98 -40.19 -20.67
CA ALA A 701 -28.76 -39.79 -19.99
C ALA A 701 -28.46 -38.32 -20.38
N ALA A 702 -28.14 -37.49 -19.39
CA ALA A 702 -27.79 -36.09 -19.61
C ALA A 702 -26.63 -36.02 -20.62
N ALA A 703 -26.86 -35.33 -21.74
CA ALA A 703 -25.82 -35.08 -22.73
C ALA A 703 -24.66 -34.34 -22.06
N PRO A 704 -23.39 -34.73 -22.32
CA PRO A 704 -22.26 -33.96 -21.85
C PRO A 704 -22.35 -32.53 -22.43
N PRO A 705 -21.97 -31.49 -21.67
CA PRO A 705 -22.00 -30.12 -22.16
C PRO A 705 -21.15 -30.01 -23.44
N PRO A 706 -21.57 -29.23 -24.44
CA PRO A 706 -20.82 -29.08 -25.67
C PRO A 706 -19.39 -28.58 -25.36
N PRO A 707 -18.35 -29.12 -26.01
CA PRO A 707 -16.99 -28.61 -25.82
C PRO A 707 -16.95 -27.13 -26.22
N ARG A 708 -16.55 -26.26 -25.29
CA ARG A 708 -16.38 -24.82 -25.55
C ARG A 708 -15.35 -24.65 -26.67
N ARG A 709 -15.69 -23.86 -27.71
CA ARG A 709 -14.74 -23.41 -28.75
C ARG A 709 -13.48 -22.86 -28.08
N ALA A 710 -12.31 -23.12 -28.66
CA ALA A 710 -11.08 -22.46 -28.25
C ALA A 710 -11.28 -20.94 -28.33
N ARG A 711 -11.02 -20.23 -27.22
CA ARG A 711 -11.23 -18.78 -27.12
C ARG A 711 -10.30 -18.07 -28.12
N ASP A 712 -10.88 -17.23 -28.96
CA ASP A 712 -10.13 -16.43 -29.92
C ASP A 712 -9.73 -15.06 -29.35
N ARG A 713 -9.01 -14.24 -30.13
CA ARG A 713 -8.57 -12.91 -29.69
C ARG A 713 -9.74 -11.98 -29.33
N PHE A 714 -10.91 -12.14 -29.96
CA PHE A 714 -12.10 -11.34 -29.66
C PHE A 714 -12.66 -11.70 -28.29
N ASP A 715 -12.68 -12.99 -27.94
CA ASP A 715 -13.13 -13.48 -26.64
C ASP A 715 -12.19 -12.99 -25.52
N HIS A 716 -10.88 -13.01 -25.75
CA HIS A 716 -9.89 -12.47 -24.81
C HIS A 716 -10.06 -10.95 -24.61
N PHE A 717 -10.26 -10.20 -25.70
CA PHE A 717 -10.52 -8.77 -25.62
C PHE A 717 -11.79 -8.46 -24.82
N ALA A 718 -12.91 -9.09 -25.16
CA ALA A 718 -14.17 -8.88 -24.45
C ALA A 718 -14.06 -9.23 -22.96
N THR A 719 -13.35 -10.32 -22.63
CA THR A 719 -13.07 -10.71 -21.24
C THR A 719 -12.26 -9.62 -20.51
N GLN A 720 -11.20 -9.09 -21.13
CA GLN A 720 -10.43 -8.02 -20.51
C GLN A 720 -11.24 -6.75 -20.27
N VAL A 721 -12.12 -6.37 -21.22
CA VAL A 721 -13.00 -5.21 -21.06
C VAL A 721 -13.97 -5.40 -19.90
N LEU A 722 -14.62 -6.57 -19.80
CA LEU A 722 -15.54 -6.83 -18.70
C LEU A 722 -14.82 -6.91 -17.35
N ASN A 723 -13.59 -7.43 -17.32
CA ASN A 723 -12.74 -7.46 -16.12
C ASN A 723 -12.39 -6.04 -15.66
N LEU A 724 -12.04 -5.13 -16.58
CA LEU A 724 -11.79 -3.71 -16.27
C LEU A 724 -13.03 -3.03 -15.70
N TRP A 725 -14.19 -3.25 -16.32
CA TRP A 725 -15.45 -2.70 -15.83
C TRP A 725 -15.82 -3.24 -14.44
N THR A 726 -15.70 -4.56 -14.24
CA THR A 726 -15.97 -5.23 -12.96
C THR A 726 -15.07 -4.70 -11.84
N GLU A 727 -13.79 -4.48 -12.13
CA GLU A 727 -12.86 -3.82 -11.19
C GLU A 727 -13.32 -2.42 -10.85
N LYS A 728 -13.73 -1.62 -11.83
CA LYS A 728 -14.20 -0.25 -11.60
C LYS A 728 -15.44 -0.20 -10.71
N VAL A 729 -16.43 -1.04 -11.01
CA VAL A 729 -17.68 -1.14 -10.25
C VAL A 729 -17.41 -1.55 -8.80
N ARG A 730 -16.57 -2.57 -8.58
CA ARG A 730 -16.35 -3.11 -7.23
C ARG A 730 -15.31 -2.33 -6.44
N GLY A 731 -14.30 -1.79 -7.11
CA GLY A 731 -13.30 -0.90 -6.53
C GLY A 731 -13.92 0.35 -5.92
N LEU A 732 -15.05 0.83 -6.46
CA LEU A 732 -15.77 1.98 -5.92
C LEU A 732 -16.18 1.81 -4.45
N SER A 733 -16.52 0.59 -4.02
CA SER A 733 -16.87 0.29 -2.61
C SER A 733 -15.72 0.50 -1.63
N SER A 734 -14.47 0.51 -2.12
CA SER A 734 -13.27 0.74 -1.30
C SER A 734 -12.80 2.20 -1.25
N GLN A 735 -13.45 3.10 -2.01
CA GLN A 735 -13.05 4.51 -2.13
C GLN A 735 -13.81 5.40 -1.14
N ALA A 736 -13.43 5.35 0.14
CA ALA A 736 -14.14 6.05 1.22
C ALA A 736 -14.39 7.55 0.94
N GLU A 737 -13.41 8.27 0.39
CA GLU A 737 -13.56 9.69 0.05
C GLU A 737 -14.62 9.94 -1.04
N THR A 738 -14.64 9.09 -2.08
CA THR A 738 -15.65 9.17 -3.14
C THR A 738 -17.03 8.83 -2.62
N LEU A 739 -17.14 7.79 -1.79
CA LEU A 739 -18.41 7.37 -1.18
C LEU A 739 -18.97 8.47 -0.28
N SER A 740 -18.12 9.11 0.52
CA SER A 740 -18.49 10.26 1.35
C SER A 740 -19.00 11.43 0.50
N ALA A 741 -18.37 11.73 -0.64
CA ALA A 741 -18.81 12.80 -1.53
C ALA A 741 -20.17 12.50 -2.20
N LEU A 742 -20.48 11.22 -2.44
CA LEU A 742 -21.75 10.76 -3.01
C LEU A 742 -22.86 10.58 -1.97
N GLY A 743 -22.54 10.65 -0.66
CA GLY A 743 -23.50 10.36 0.42
C GLY A 743 -23.88 8.88 0.51
N MET A 744 -22.99 7.98 0.11
CA MET A 744 -23.22 6.53 0.06
C MET A 744 -22.26 5.79 0.98
N ASP A 745 -22.66 4.61 1.46
CA ASP A 745 -21.78 3.72 2.22
C ASP A 745 -21.21 2.59 1.34
N ALA A 746 -20.13 1.95 1.80
CA ALA A 746 -19.43 0.90 1.05
C ALA A 746 -20.30 -0.33 0.78
N GLN A 747 -21.19 -0.67 1.72
CA GLN A 747 -22.08 -1.82 1.61
C GLN A 747 -23.13 -1.57 0.52
N LEU A 748 -23.71 -0.36 0.45
CA LEU A 748 -24.68 0.03 -0.58
C LEU A 748 -24.10 -0.13 -1.99
N VAL A 749 -22.89 0.39 -2.20
CA VAL A 749 -22.22 0.30 -3.50
C VAL A 749 -21.74 -1.12 -3.81
N GLY A 750 -21.31 -1.88 -2.79
CA GLY A 750 -20.95 -3.29 -2.93
C GLY A 750 -22.14 -4.16 -3.35
N ASP A 751 -23.28 -4.02 -2.67
CA ASP A 751 -24.53 -4.72 -2.98
C ASP A 751 -24.99 -4.41 -4.41
N LEU A 752 -24.97 -3.13 -4.79
CA LEU A 752 -25.31 -2.68 -6.14
C LEU A 752 -24.38 -3.29 -7.19
N GLY A 753 -23.06 -3.18 -6.97
CA GLY A 753 -22.05 -3.71 -7.87
C GLY A 753 -22.19 -5.22 -8.08
N ASN A 754 -22.62 -5.96 -7.05
CA ASN A 754 -22.86 -7.38 -7.15
C ASN A 754 -24.00 -7.70 -8.14
N GLU A 755 -25.15 -7.04 -8.03
CA GLU A 755 -26.28 -7.28 -8.94
C GLU A 755 -25.96 -6.90 -10.38
N LEU A 756 -25.21 -5.81 -10.57
CA LEU A 756 -24.81 -5.36 -11.90
C LEU A 756 -23.88 -6.36 -12.59
N VAL A 757 -22.90 -6.89 -11.86
CA VAL A 757 -21.93 -7.85 -12.41
C VAL A 757 -22.62 -9.18 -12.74
N ILE A 758 -23.47 -9.70 -11.83
CA ILE A 758 -24.25 -10.92 -12.08
C ILE A 758 -25.16 -10.72 -13.30
N GLY A 759 -25.83 -9.57 -13.39
CA GLY A 759 -26.71 -9.22 -14.50
C GLY A 759 -25.99 -9.17 -15.84
N ALA A 760 -24.78 -8.59 -15.89
CA ALA A 760 -23.98 -8.49 -17.11
C ALA A 760 -23.59 -9.88 -17.62
N HIS A 761 -23.26 -10.77 -16.68
CA HIS A 761 -22.89 -12.14 -16.97
C HIS A 761 -24.09 -12.98 -17.43
N ARG A 762 -25.26 -12.84 -16.78
CA ARG A 762 -26.51 -13.49 -17.21
C ARG A 762 -26.90 -13.09 -18.63
N ARG A 763 -26.66 -11.83 -18.97
CA ARG A 763 -26.94 -11.24 -20.30
C ARG A 763 -25.83 -11.52 -21.33
N GLN A 764 -24.82 -12.32 -20.98
CA GLN A 764 -23.73 -12.71 -21.87
C GLN A 764 -23.02 -11.51 -22.50
N LEU A 765 -22.78 -10.45 -21.71
CA LEU A 765 -22.21 -9.21 -22.23
C LEU A 765 -20.82 -9.43 -22.83
N THR A 766 -20.01 -10.32 -22.26
CA THR A 766 -18.69 -10.70 -22.80
C THR A 766 -18.82 -11.30 -24.20
N GLU A 767 -19.65 -12.33 -24.35
CA GLU A 767 -19.84 -13.04 -25.62
C GLU A 767 -20.40 -12.10 -26.69
N ARG A 768 -21.35 -11.24 -26.30
CA ARG A 768 -21.94 -10.26 -27.21
C ARG A 768 -20.94 -9.20 -27.66
N ILE A 769 -20.05 -8.73 -26.79
CA ILE A 769 -18.96 -7.82 -27.19
C ILE A 769 -18.04 -8.54 -28.19
N ALA A 770 -17.63 -9.78 -27.89
CA ALA A 770 -16.76 -10.56 -28.77
C ALA A 770 -17.41 -10.75 -30.15
N ASP A 771 -18.67 -11.20 -30.21
CA ASP A 771 -19.43 -11.39 -31.45
C ASP A 771 -19.61 -10.09 -32.24
N ARG A 772 -19.93 -8.99 -31.56
CA ARG A 772 -20.15 -7.70 -32.22
C ARG A 772 -18.87 -7.16 -32.85
N VAL A 773 -17.75 -7.25 -32.14
CA VAL A 773 -16.45 -6.84 -32.67
C VAL A 773 -16.06 -7.77 -33.82
N ARG A 774 -16.17 -9.09 -33.65
CA ARG A 774 -15.88 -10.10 -34.68
C ARG A 774 -16.65 -9.82 -35.98
N THR A 775 -17.95 -9.56 -35.89
CA THR A 775 -18.81 -9.26 -37.05
C THR A 775 -18.39 -7.97 -37.75
N GLN A 776 -18.05 -6.91 -37.00
CA GLN A 776 -17.69 -5.61 -37.56
C GLN A 776 -16.29 -5.60 -38.18
N VAL A 777 -15.36 -6.40 -37.66
CA VAL A 777 -14.03 -6.60 -38.23
C VAL A 777 -14.12 -7.42 -39.52
N ALA A 778 -14.89 -8.51 -39.50
CA ALA A 778 -15.13 -9.34 -40.69
C ALA A 778 -15.81 -8.55 -41.83
N ALA A 779 -16.85 -7.78 -41.52
CA ALA A 779 -17.57 -6.97 -42.52
C ALA A 779 -16.70 -5.85 -43.15
N ALA A 780 -15.67 -5.39 -42.44
CA ALA A 780 -14.77 -4.34 -42.91
C ALA A 780 -13.53 -4.87 -43.63
N ASN A 781 -13.29 -6.18 -43.61
CA ASN A 781 -12.08 -6.84 -44.13
C ASN A 781 -10.76 -6.22 -43.61
N LEU A 782 -10.76 -5.78 -42.34
CA LEU A 782 -9.64 -5.12 -41.69
C LEU A 782 -8.85 -6.10 -40.82
N ARG A 783 -7.54 -5.87 -40.66
CA ARG A 783 -6.71 -6.67 -39.75
C ARG A 783 -6.96 -6.25 -38.30
N TRP A 784 -6.69 -7.17 -37.37
CA TRP A 784 -6.80 -6.93 -35.92
C TRP A 784 -6.06 -5.66 -35.48
N ASP A 785 -4.88 -5.38 -36.05
CA ASP A 785 -4.07 -4.23 -35.67
C ASP A 785 -4.67 -2.89 -36.15
N GLU A 786 -5.56 -2.91 -37.16
CA GLU A 786 -6.18 -1.73 -37.78
C GLU A 786 -7.54 -1.37 -37.16
N VAL A 787 -8.07 -2.22 -36.27
CA VAL A 787 -9.44 -2.08 -35.72
C VAL A 787 -9.47 -1.68 -34.25
N THR A 788 -8.34 -1.25 -33.69
CA THR A 788 -8.20 -0.87 -32.28
C THR A 788 -9.27 0.14 -31.83
N ASP A 789 -9.35 1.31 -32.49
CA ASP A 789 -10.27 2.37 -32.07
C ASP A 789 -11.75 1.97 -32.30
N ARG A 790 -12.04 1.25 -33.39
CA ARG A 790 -13.39 0.74 -33.65
C ARG A 790 -13.83 -0.29 -32.60
N SER A 791 -12.95 -1.22 -32.26
CA SER A 791 -13.22 -2.28 -31.27
C SER A 791 -13.38 -1.68 -29.88
N ALA A 792 -12.52 -0.72 -29.51
CA ALA A 792 -12.63 0.02 -28.26
C ALA A 792 -13.94 0.82 -28.18
N GLY A 793 -14.32 1.52 -29.25
CA GLY A 793 -15.59 2.26 -29.32
C GLY A 793 -16.81 1.35 -29.16
N ILE A 794 -16.86 0.20 -29.86
CA ILE A 794 -17.96 -0.78 -29.76
C ILE A 794 -18.10 -1.28 -28.32
N ALA A 795 -17.01 -1.76 -27.73
CA ALA A 795 -17.05 -2.34 -26.39
C ALA A 795 -17.40 -1.29 -25.32
N THR A 796 -16.89 -0.06 -25.47
CA THR A 796 -17.23 1.08 -24.60
C THR A 796 -18.72 1.40 -24.63
N VAL A 797 -19.32 1.47 -25.82
CA VAL A 797 -20.76 1.73 -25.98
C VAL A 797 -21.58 0.60 -25.37
N MET A 798 -21.24 -0.66 -25.63
CA MET A 798 -22.00 -1.81 -25.10
C MET A 798 -21.97 -1.88 -23.58
N VAL A 799 -20.82 -1.68 -22.94
CA VAL A 799 -20.72 -1.65 -21.48
C VAL A 799 -21.47 -0.44 -20.90
N ASN A 800 -21.32 0.74 -21.50
CA ASN A 800 -21.94 1.96 -20.98
C ASN A 800 -23.47 1.99 -21.21
N ASP A 801 -23.98 1.33 -22.26
CA ASP A 801 -25.41 1.13 -22.50
C ASP A 801 -26.00 0.14 -21.49
N TYR A 802 -25.29 -0.97 -21.20
CA TYR A 802 -25.68 -1.89 -20.14
C TYR A 802 -25.77 -1.19 -18.78
N VAL A 803 -24.79 -0.34 -18.42
CA VAL A 803 -24.85 0.44 -17.18
C VAL A 803 -26.06 1.39 -17.15
N ALA A 804 -26.38 2.00 -18.29
CA ALA A 804 -27.45 2.98 -18.41
C ALA A 804 -28.85 2.35 -18.37
N TYR A 805 -29.03 1.14 -18.92
CA TYR A 805 -30.36 0.56 -19.14
C TYR A 805 -30.52 -0.88 -18.62
N LEU A 806 -29.47 -1.47 -18.03
CA LEU A 806 -29.46 -2.81 -17.46
C LEU A 806 -29.89 -3.92 -18.44
N GLY A 807 -29.65 -3.69 -19.73
CA GLY A 807 -30.04 -4.58 -20.83
C GLY A 807 -31.51 -4.50 -21.24
N PHE A 808 -32.30 -3.55 -20.70
CA PHE A 808 -33.70 -3.35 -21.10
C PHE A 808 -33.86 -2.44 -22.32
N SER A 809 -32.82 -1.71 -22.74
CA SER A 809 -32.79 -0.92 -23.99
C SER A 809 -33.05 -1.79 -25.23
N GLU A 810 -32.66 -3.06 -25.16
CA GLU A 810 -32.73 -4.03 -26.26
C GLU A 810 -34.11 -4.66 -26.44
N SER A 811 -34.96 -4.63 -25.40
CA SER A 811 -36.32 -5.16 -25.45
C SER A 811 -37.33 -4.10 -25.92
N PRO A 812 -38.40 -4.48 -26.64
CA PRO A 812 -39.51 -3.57 -26.95
C PRO A 812 -40.13 -2.98 -25.67
N SER A 813 -40.58 -1.71 -25.72
CA SER A 813 -41.12 -0.99 -24.55
C SER A 813 -42.20 -1.77 -23.79
N ALA A 814 -43.07 -2.49 -24.53
CA ALA A 814 -44.16 -3.29 -23.97
C ALA A 814 -43.69 -4.44 -23.05
N GLU A 815 -42.52 -5.02 -23.33
CA GLU A 815 -41.95 -6.17 -22.59
C GLU A 815 -41.08 -5.74 -21.39
N ARG A 816 -40.73 -4.46 -21.32
CA ARG A 816 -39.94 -3.91 -20.23
C ARG A 816 -40.74 -3.85 -18.92
N PRO A 817 -40.07 -3.87 -17.76
CA PRO A 817 -40.72 -3.68 -16.46
C PRO A 817 -41.69 -2.50 -16.43
N ALA A 818 -42.84 -2.70 -15.79
CA ALA A 818 -43.91 -1.70 -15.71
C ALA A 818 -43.58 -0.61 -14.68
N VAL A 819 -43.84 0.64 -15.05
CA VAL A 819 -43.83 1.79 -14.14
C VAL A 819 -45.23 2.40 -14.11
N PRO A 820 -45.86 2.53 -12.93
CA PRO A 820 -45.49 1.93 -11.64
C PRO A 820 -45.60 0.39 -11.62
N GLU A 821 -44.92 -0.26 -10.67
CA GLU A 821 -44.94 -1.72 -10.49
C GLU A 821 -46.32 -2.21 -9.97
N ALA A 822 -46.65 -3.47 -10.25
CA ALA A 822 -47.84 -4.12 -9.68
C ALA A 822 -47.84 -4.01 -8.14
N PRO A 823 -49.00 -3.79 -7.49
CA PRO A 823 -50.36 -3.92 -8.02
C PRO A 823 -50.93 -2.66 -8.72
N LYS A 824 -50.14 -1.59 -8.88
CA LYS A 824 -50.61 -0.38 -9.57
C LYS A 824 -50.75 -0.62 -11.08
N PRO A 825 -51.70 0.03 -11.77
CA PRO A 825 -51.85 -0.12 -13.21
C PRO A 825 -50.62 0.43 -13.94
N ARG A 826 -50.10 -0.36 -14.89
CA ARG A 826 -48.97 0.02 -15.74
C ARG A 826 -49.30 1.30 -16.52
N GLN A 827 -48.42 2.29 -16.45
CA GLN A 827 -48.51 3.50 -17.26
C GLN A 827 -47.56 3.46 -18.45
N ARG A 828 -46.33 2.96 -18.23
CA ARG A 828 -45.26 2.91 -19.23
C ARG A 828 -44.26 1.79 -18.94
N GLY A 829 -43.42 1.48 -19.92
CA GLY A 829 -42.21 0.67 -19.68
C GLY A 829 -41.08 1.52 -19.10
N VAL A 830 -40.15 0.90 -18.37
CA VAL A 830 -38.90 1.59 -18.00
C VAL A 830 -38.16 2.06 -19.26
N PHE A 831 -37.54 3.24 -19.19
CA PHE A 831 -36.76 3.87 -20.27
C PHE A 831 -37.55 4.04 -21.57
N GLU A 832 -38.87 4.20 -21.49
CA GLU A 832 -39.70 4.51 -22.64
C GLU A 832 -39.35 5.91 -23.17
N PRO A 833 -38.85 6.03 -24.42
CA PRO A 833 -38.45 7.32 -24.97
C PRO A 833 -39.66 8.24 -25.11
N LEU A 834 -39.47 9.53 -24.82
CA LEU A 834 -40.50 10.53 -25.06
C LEU A 834 -40.81 10.59 -26.57
N PRO A 835 -42.10 10.63 -26.96
CA PRO A 835 -42.46 10.72 -28.37
C PRO A 835 -41.88 12.01 -28.96
N LEU A 836 -41.06 11.86 -30.01
CA LEU A 836 -40.58 13.00 -30.78
C LEU A 836 -41.76 13.62 -31.54
N PRO A 837 -41.91 14.96 -31.55
CA PRO A 837 -42.95 15.60 -32.36
C PRO A 837 -42.73 15.29 -33.85
N ALA A 838 -43.83 15.25 -34.61
CA ALA A 838 -43.75 15.07 -36.06
C ALA A 838 -42.87 16.16 -36.68
N ARG A 839 -42.14 15.83 -37.75
CA ARG A 839 -41.19 16.75 -38.40
C ARG A 839 -41.88 18.07 -38.75
N GLY A 840 -41.44 19.17 -38.13
CA GLY A 840 -42.03 20.52 -38.30
C GLY A 840 -42.96 20.98 -37.17
N GLN A 841 -43.23 20.15 -36.16
CA GLN A 841 -43.99 20.52 -34.97
C GLN A 841 -43.05 20.82 -33.78
N MET A 842 -43.41 21.79 -32.95
CA MET A 842 -42.69 22.06 -31.71
C MET A 842 -43.05 21.02 -30.63
N PRO A 843 -42.10 20.57 -29.79
CA PRO A 843 -42.40 19.70 -28.66
C PRO A 843 -43.39 20.40 -27.71
N ALA A 844 -44.42 19.68 -27.28
CA ALA A 844 -45.34 20.19 -26.27
C ALA A 844 -44.63 20.24 -24.90
N VAL A 845 -44.30 21.44 -24.43
CA VAL A 845 -43.69 21.65 -23.11
C VAL A 845 -44.81 21.76 -22.08
N SER A 846 -44.76 20.93 -21.03
CA SER A 846 -45.77 20.96 -19.97
C SER A 846 -45.61 22.22 -19.08
N GLN A 847 -46.69 22.67 -18.42
CA GLN A 847 -46.64 23.82 -17.51
C GLN A 847 -45.79 23.57 -16.25
N THR A 848 -45.49 22.30 -15.94
CA THR A 848 -44.67 21.87 -14.81
C THR A 848 -43.32 21.35 -15.30
N GLN A 849 -42.23 21.76 -14.64
CA GLN A 849 -40.92 21.17 -14.92
C GLN A 849 -40.94 19.68 -14.53
N VAL A 850 -40.65 18.81 -15.50
CA VAL A 850 -40.50 17.38 -15.26
C VAL A 850 -39.06 17.14 -14.80
N SER A 851 -38.87 16.48 -13.65
CA SER A 851 -37.54 16.10 -13.18
C SER A 851 -37.10 14.82 -13.90
N MET A 852 -36.35 14.99 -15.00
CA MET A 852 -35.89 13.88 -15.84
C MET A 852 -34.97 12.94 -15.05
N GLU A 853 -34.18 13.47 -14.12
CA GLU A 853 -33.28 12.72 -13.24
C GLU A 853 -34.05 11.81 -12.29
N ARG A 854 -35.16 12.32 -11.73
CA ARG A 854 -36.04 11.54 -10.86
C ARG A 854 -36.75 10.44 -11.65
N ASP A 855 -37.29 10.74 -12.82
CA ASP A 855 -38.02 9.75 -13.63
C ASP A 855 -37.07 8.67 -14.14
N TYR A 856 -35.86 9.05 -14.54
CA TYR A 856 -34.80 8.11 -14.92
C TYR A 856 -34.35 7.25 -13.73
N PHE A 857 -34.19 7.84 -12.54
CA PHE A 857 -33.88 7.09 -11.31
C PHE A 857 -34.97 6.06 -10.98
N LEU A 858 -36.24 6.44 -11.10
CA LEU A 858 -37.37 5.54 -10.85
C LEU A 858 -37.36 4.36 -11.81
N ASP A 859 -37.19 4.64 -13.11
CA ASP A 859 -37.08 3.61 -14.14
C ASP A 859 -35.91 2.66 -13.87
N TRP A 860 -34.75 3.22 -13.55
CA TRP A 860 -33.55 2.45 -13.27
C TRP A 860 -33.70 1.61 -11.99
N GLY A 861 -34.37 2.12 -10.96
CA GLY A 861 -34.67 1.38 -9.74
C GLY A 861 -35.61 0.20 -9.98
N VAL A 862 -36.65 0.38 -10.81
CA VAL A 862 -37.55 -0.72 -11.22
C VAL A 862 -36.79 -1.75 -12.04
N ALA A 863 -35.96 -1.31 -12.99
CA ALA A 863 -35.12 -2.17 -13.80
C ALA A 863 -34.11 -2.98 -12.95
N LEU A 864 -33.48 -2.35 -11.95
CA LEU A 864 -32.55 -3.01 -11.03
C LEU A 864 -33.23 -4.12 -10.22
N LYS A 865 -34.45 -3.87 -9.72
CA LYS A 865 -35.21 -4.91 -9.00
C LYS A 865 -35.47 -6.10 -9.92
N GLN A 866 -35.97 -5.86 -11.14
CA GLN A 866 -36.24 -6.94 -12.08
C GLN A 866 -34.96 -7.70 -12.45
N LEU A 867 -33.87 -6.98 -12.72
CA LEU A 867 -32.56 -7.57 -12.98
C LEU A 867 -32.14 -8.51 -11.85
N GLY A 868 -32.22 -8.06 -10.59
CA GLY A 868 -31.84 -8.85 -9.42
C GLY A 868 -32.75 -10.04 -9.16
N LEU A 869 -34.06 -9.94 -9.46
CA LEU A 869 -34.99 -11.07 -9.38
C LEU A 869 -34.67 -12.13 -10.44
N ASP A 870 -34.34 -11.71 -11.65
CA ASP A 870 -33.93 -12.64 -12.70
C ASP A 870 -32.57 -13.29 -12.41
N ASN A 871 -31.72 -12.64 -11.60
CA ASN A 871 -30.44 -13.19 -11.16
C ASN A 871 -30.59 -14.37 -10.20
N VAL A 872 -31.75 -14.55 -9.53
CA VAL A 872 -31.99 -15.64 -8.56
C VAL A 872 -31.81 -17.02 -9.20
N SER A 873 -32.28 -17.19 -10.44
CA SER A 873 -32.10 -18.44 -11.21
C SER A 873 -30.69 -18.63 -11.78
N PHE A 874 -29.86 -17.58 -11.74
CA PHE A 874 -28.51 -17.53 -12.29
C PHE A 874 -27.42 -17.53 -11.20
N SER A 875 -27.77 -17.81 -9.94
CA SER A 875 -26.78 -17.84 -8.84
C SER A 875 -25.63 -18.77 -9.21
N GLY A 876 -24.44 -18.20 -9.38
CA GLY A 876 -23.26 -18.80 -10.05
C GLY A 876 -22.66 -20.07 -9.44
N GLY A 877 -23.31 -20.72 -8.48
CA GLY A 877 -22.86 -22.02 -7.98
C GLY A 877 -23.41 -23.24 -8.73
N ARG A 878 -24.25 -23.07 -9.77
CA ARG A 878 -24.50 -24.19 -10.71
C ARG A 878 -23.28 -24.52 -11.59
N GLU A 879 -22.32 -23.61 -11.72
CA GLU A 879 -21.05 -23.83 -12.44
C GLU A 879 -19.98 -24.50 -11.55
N ILE A 880 -20.09 -24.36 -10.23
CA ILE A 880 -19.12 -24.86 -9.26
C ILE A 880 -19.62 -26.22 -8.76
N GLY A 881 -18.86 -27.29 -9.03
CA GLY A 881 -19.24 -28.63 -8.59
C GLY A 881 -19.28 -28.75 -7.06
N GLU A 882 -20.00 -29.76 -6.55
CA GLU A 882 -20.11 -29.99 -5.11
C GLU A 882 -18.74 -30.17 -4.42
N ALA A 883 -17.81 -30.87 -5.08
CA ALA A 883 -16.44 -31.03 -4.60
C ALA A 883 -15.71 -29.68 -4.49
N ASP A 884 -15.86 -28.80 -5.48
CA ASP A 884 -15.23 -27.48 -5.49
C ASP A 884 -15.85 -26.52 -4.46
N ASN A 885 -17.15 -26.64 -4.22
CA ASN A 885 -17.85 -25.92 -3.15
C ASN A 885 -17.39 -26.41 -1.76
N ARG A 886 -17.13 -27.71 -1.60
CA ARG A 886 -16.58 -28.30 -0.38
C ARG A 886 -15.14 -27.85 -0.14
N ASP A 887 -14.29 -27.89 -1.17
CA ASP A 887 -12.92 -27.35 -1.13
C ASP A 887 -12.92 -25.88 -0.67
N LEU A 888 -13.82 -25.07 -1.24
CA LEU A 888 -13.99 -23.68 -0.82
C LEU A 888 -14.42 -23.56 0.64
N GLY A 889 -15.34 -24.42 1.09
CA GLY A 889 -15.74 -24.51 2.49
C GLY A 889 -14.56 -24.79 3.43
N GLU A 890 -13.67 -25.72 3.08
CA GLU A 890 -12.45 -26.03 3.84
C GLU A 890 -11.47 -24.84 3.88
N ILE A 891 -11.30 -24.14 2.75
CA ILE A 891 -10.48 -22.92 2.67
C ILE A 891 -11.03 -21.83 3.61
N LEU A 892 -12.35 -21.61 3.59
CA LEU A 892 -13.01 -20.62 4.46
C LEU A 892 -12.88 -21.01 5.94
N GLN A 893 -12.97 -22.30 6.28
CA GLN A 893 -12.69 -22.80 7.63
C GLN A 893 -11.22 -22.58 8.02
N GLY A 894 -10.29 -22.74 7.06
CA GLY A 894 -8.86 -22.46 7.23
C GLY A 894 -8.54 -20.99 7.56
N LEU A 895 -9.45 -20.04 7.24
CA LEU A 895 -9.33 -18.62 7.64
C LEU A 895 -9.75 -18.37 9.09
N ALA A 896 -10.49 -19.28 9.72
CA ALA A 896 -11.06 -19.08 11.05
C ALA A 896 -10.03 -18.70 12.13
N PRO A 897 -8.83 -19.32 12.19
CA PRO A 897 -7.81 -18.92 13.17
C PRO A 897 -7.39 -17.45 13.03
N ALA A 898 -7.28 -16.94 11.81
CA ALA A 898 -6.94 -15.53 11.54
C ALA A 898 -8.07 -14.58 11.96
N LEU A 899 -9.33 -14.97 11.75
CA LEU A 899 -10.51 -14.19 12.13
C LEU A 899 -10.75 -14.15 13.64
N GLN A 900 -10.26 -15.16 14.37
CA GLN A 900 -10.46 -15.32 15.82
C GLN A 900 -9.34 -14.70 16.65
N VAL A 901 -8.28 -14.18 16.03
CA VAL A 901 -7.19 -13.50 16.77
C VAL A 901 -7.78 -12.29 17.50
N LYS A 902 -7.76 -12.33 18.83
CA LYS A 902 -8.21 -11.21 19.67
C LYS A 902 -7.04 -10.31 20.00
N ALA A 903 -7.24 -9.01 19.81
CA ALA A 903 -6.45 -7.98 20.48
C ALA A 903 -6.81 -8.06 21.98
N GLY A 904 -5.98 -8.73 22.77
CA GLY A 904 -6.19 -8.90 24.22
C GLY A 904 -6.13 -7.59 24.99
#